data_AF-A0A4Z0V7X8-F1
#
_entry.id   AF-A0A4Z0V7X8-F1
#
_cell.length_a   1.000
_cell.length_b   1.000
_cell.length_c   1.000
_cell.angle_alpha   90.00
_cell.angle_beta   90.00
_cell.angle_gamma   90.00
#
_symmetry.space_group_name_H-M   'P 1'
#
loop_
_entity.id
_entity.type
_entity.pdbx_description
1 polymer ?
#
loop_
_entity_poly.entity_id
_entity_poly.type
_entity_poly.pdbx_seq_one_letter_code
_entity_poly.pdbx_strand_id
1 'polypeptide(L)'
;MNRIVTTALSAVMCVAASASPTDNLTVSSPDGLTVVTVSVVDGVPTYSVAHKGEKFIMDSPLGVNTNIGDFTGSMSLMEASADRKVSDSYSLPNIKKSHVEYRANSRDYTFGREGKKIYDVIFEVSDNNVAFRYKLYPQGERLCCLVLNETTGFVMPHGTTTFLCPQSKPMGGFARTSPSYETGYTMDDATGKNGWGEGYTFPCLFRNGDKGWTLISETGIAGDYCASRLLGGDGGRYTVGYPQSGEMNGFGSSCASIPLPGYTPWRTITVGETLAPVVETTVPFDVVRPLYAPSKDYTYGKGMWSWIIGMDSSCNFDEQKRYVDFASEMGYTSLLVDALWDTQIGYDRMEELAAYGHSKGVDLVLWYNSNGSWNDAPQGPRGIMNDIVKRRKDMAWMQKNGIRGIKVDFFGGDKQETMRLYHDILADANDYGLLVVFHGCTLPRGWERMYPNYAASEAVLASENLHFSQGACDNEAFNATIHPFVRNAVGSMDFGGSALNKHYNAANAPKGSKRVTSDVFALATAVMFQSALQHFALAPNNIADAPDWAIDFMKAVPTTWDDTRYIDGYPGRYAVIARRHGSDWYIVGVNASSSPVTLNMSPDMIAPGERVRLYSDDKNLVGSVSEVKADKKGRIKVTMPTGGGFVIMKRSNPDFHVYLCLGQSNMEGNARYESCDTAGISPRFHMMAAVDMPGKGRLKGRWYTAQPPLARGNTGLTPADYFGRELVKSLPEKVEVGVINVAVGGCRIELFDPINCADHIKGQPDWLKSTVRNYDNNPYQRLIDMARAAQADGVIKGILLHQGESNTGDAEWPVKVKNLYERILADLDLRAEDVPLLAGEMLSAEKGGKCASMSKIINTLPEVIPTAHVVSADGCDGAPDGLHFTAEGYRLLGKRYAQAMLPLLKK
;
A
#
# COMPACT_ATOMS: atom_id res chain seq x y z
N MET A 1 -62.66 -31.79 24.46
CA MET A 1 -61.32 -31.45 24.97
C MET A 1 -60.29 -32.30 24.25
N ASN A 2 -59.22 -31.67 23.74
CA ASN A 2 -58.01 -32.21 23.08
C ASN A 2 -58.22 -32.84 21.67
N ARG A 3 -57.82 -32.25 20.52
CA ARG A 3 -56.46 -31.94 19.96
C ARG A 3 -55.57 -33.21 19.98
N ILE A 4 -54.94 -33.71 18.89
CA ILE A 4 -54.03 -33.07 17.92
C ILE A 4 -53.86 -33.95 16.64
N VAL A 5 -54.15 -33.34 15.48
CA VAL A 5 -53.36 -33.23 14.22
C VAL A 5 -52.62 -34.46 13.64
N THR A 6 -53.10 -34.91 12.48
CA THR A 6 -52.44 -35.75 11.47
C THR A 6 -51.75 -34.85 10.43
N THR A 7 -50.43 -34.98 10.25
CA THR A 7 -49.67 -34.21 9.24
C THR A 7 -49.44 -35.09 8.00
N ALA A 8 -49.83 -34.56 6.84
CA ALA A 8 -49.72 -35.20 5.53
C ALA A 8 -48.28 -35.16 4.99
N LEU A 9 -47.87 -36.25 4.35
CA LEU A 9 -46.61 -36.41 3.63
C LEU A 9 -46.79 -35.83 2.21
N SER A 10 -46.19 -34.67 1.93
CA SER A 10 -46.10 -34.13 0.56
C SER A 10 -44.72 -34.44 -0.01
N ALA A 11 -44.69 -35.24 -1.09
CA ALA A 11 -43.51 -35.52 -1.88
C ALA A 11 -43.09 -34.26 -2.64
N VAL A 12 -41.90 -33.73 -2.33
CA VAL A 12 -41.28 -32.63 -3.06
C VAL A 12 -40.54 -33.20 -4.27
N MET A 13 -41.09 -32.95 -5.45
CA MET A 13 -40.46 -33.24 -6.74
C MET A 13 -39.33 -32.22 -6.95
N CYS A 14 -38.07 -32.67 -6.92
CA CYS A 14 -36.92 -31.84 -7.28
C CYS A 14 -36.98 -31.52 -8.77
N VAL A 15 -37.44 -30.31 -9.11
CA VAL A 15 -37.23 -29.72 -10.43
C VAL A 15 -35.78 -29.24 -10.47
N ALA A 16 -34.95 -29.91 -11.28
CA ALA A 16 -33.64 -29.39 -11.63
C ALA A 16 -33.84 -28.04 -12.35
N ALA A 17 -33.40 -26.96 -11.72
CA ALA A 17 -33.38 -25.64 -12.34
C ALA A 17 -32.39 -25.67 -13.51
N SER A 18 -32.91 -25.77 -14.72
CA SER A 18 -32.19 -25.48 -15.95
C SER A 18 -31.76 -24.02 -15.92
N ALA A 19 -30.44 -23.77 -15.96
CA ALA A 19 -29.84 -22.45 -16.09
C ALA A 19 -30.50 -21.69 -17.25
N SER A 20 -30.82 -20.42 -17.02
CA SER A 20 -31.53 -19.61 -18.01
C SER A 20 -30.54 -19.17 -19.09
N PRO A 21 -30.94 -19.00 -20.38
CA PRO A 21 -30.04 -18.52 -21.45
C PRO A 21 -29.36 -17.17 -21.16
N THR A 22 -29.83 -16.43 -20.16
CA THR A 22 -29.28 -15.18 -19.66
C THR A 22 -28.03 -15.34 -18.79
N ASP A 23 -27.76 -16.53 -18.22
CA ASP A 23 -26.62 -16.76 -17.31
C ASP A 23 -25.27 -16.75 -18.04
N ASN A 24 -25.27 -16.89 -19.38
CA ASN A 24 -24.03 -16.89 -20.18
C ASN A 24 -23.53 -15.49 -20.55
N LEU A 25 -24.27 -14.44 -20.23
CA LEU A 25 -23.98 -13.06 -20.64
C LEU A 25 -23.39 -12.20 -19.53
N THR A 26 -23.30 -12.70 -18.30
CA THR A 26 -22.89 -11.93 -17.14
C THR A 26 -21.66 -12.50 -16.45
N VAL A 27 -20.93 -11.62 -15.77
CA VAL A 27 -19.90 -11.95 -14.79
C VAL A 27 -20.02 -10.98 -13.61
N SER A 28 -20.09 -11.53 -12.40
CA SER A 28 -20.29 -10.76 -11.16
C SER A 28 -19.05 -10.80 -10.28
N SER A 29 -18.85 -9.78 -9.45
CA SER A 29 -17.84 -9.78 -8.38
C SER A 29 -18.03 -10.92 -7.38
N PRO A 30 -17.01 -11.26 -6.56
CA PRO A 30 -17.12 -12.25 -5.50
C PRO A 30 -18.29 -12.01 -4.52
N ASP A 31 -18.59 -10.75 -4.18
CA ASP A 31 -19.75 -10.37 -3.36
C ASP A 31 -21.09 -10.30 -4.12
N GLY A 32 -21.05 -10.44 -5.44
CA GLY A 32 -22.21 -10.38 -6.33
C GLY A 32 -22.78 -8.97 -6.57
N LEU A 33 -22.15 -7.91 -6.06
CA LEU A 33 -22.68 -6.55 -6.12
C LEU A 33 -22.31 -5.79 -7.39
N THR A 34 -21.10 -6.00 -7.93
CA THR A 34 -20.67 -5.45 -9.22
C THR A 34 -20.90 -6.49 -10.31
N VAL A 35 -21.66 -6.13 -11.34
CA VAL A 35 -22.04 -7.04 -12.42
C VAL A 35 -21.73 -6.41 -13.77
N VAL A 36 -21.03 -7.16 -14.60
CA VAL A 36 -20.84 -6.83 -16.02
C VAL A 36 -21.81 -7.67 -16.84
N THR A 37 -22.52 -7.03 -17.76
CA THR A 37 -23.39 -7.69 -18.74
C THR A 37 -22.87 -7.43 -20.13
N VAL A 38 -22.60 -8.49 -20.89
CA VAL A 38 -22.08 -8.45 -22.26
C VAL A 38 -23.19 -8.82 -23.25
N SER A 39 -23.27 -8.11 -24.37
CA SER A 39 -24.26 -8.41 -25.42
C SER A 39 -23.74 -8.05 -26.81
N VAL A 40 -24.56 -8.30 -27.84
CA VAL A 40 -24.34 -7.84 -29.21
C VAL A 40 -25.61 -7.14 -29.67
N VAL A 41 -25.50 -5.87 -30.04
CA VAL A 41 -26.62 -5.05 -30.53
C VAL A 41 -26.31 -4.63 -31.96
N ASP A 42 -27.16 -5.03 -32.91
CA ASP A 42 -27.00 -4.75 -34.35
C ASP A 42 -25.59 -5.13 -34.89
N GLY A 43 -25.05 -6.25 -34.41
CA GLY A 43 -23.73 -6.74 -34.79
C GLY A 43 -22.56 -6.01 -34.11
N VAL A 44 -22.81 -5.08 -33.19
CA VAL A 44 -21.78 -4.41 -32.38
C VAL A 44 -21.71 -5.07 -31.00
N PRO A 45 -20.56 -5.61 -30.58
CA PRO A 45 -20.35 -6.07 -29.22
C PRO A 45 -20.47 -4.91 -28.23
N THR A 46 -21.18 -5.13 -27.12
CA THR A 46 -21.40 -4.13 -26.08
C THR A 46 -21.27 -4.72 -24.69
N TYR A 47 -21.03 -3.85 -23.70
CA TYR A 47 -21.08 -4.19 -22.28
C TYR A 47 -21.74 -3.09 -21.45
N SER A 48 -22.22 -3.44 -20.26
CA SER A 48 -22.65 -2.47 -19.23
C SER A 48 -22.14 -2.90 -17.86
N VAL A 49 -22.02 -1.95 -16.94
CA VAL A 49 -21.56 -2.19 -15.56
C VAL A 49 -22.61 -1.67 -14.59
N ALA A 50 -23.10 -2.54 -13.72
CA ALA A 50 -23.98 -2.19 -12.62
C ALA A 50 -23.31 -2.49 -11.27
N HIS A 51 -23.56 -1.65 -10.27
CA HIS A 51 -23.16 -1.88 -8.88
C HIS A 51 -24.38 -1.73 -7.98
N LYS A 52 -24.68 -2.75 -7.17
CA LYS A 52 -25.90 -2.83 -6.32
C LYS A 52 -27.19 -2.55 -7.11
N GLY A 53 -27.24 -2.99 -8.37
CA GLY A 53 -28.39 -2.82 -9.26
C GLY A 53 -28.44 -1.46 -10.01
N GLU A 54 -27.60 -0.49 -9.66
CA GLU A 54 -27.53 0.79 -10.38
C GLU A 54 -26.52 0.72 -11.52
N LYS A 55 -26.89 1.16 -12.74
CA LYS A 55 -25.95 1.22 -13.88
C LYS A 55 -25.01 2.41 -13.72
N PHE A 56 -23.71 2.13 -13.67
CA PHE A 56 -22.62 3.13 -13.67
C PHE A 56 -22.01 3.30 -15.06
N ILE A 57 -22.04 2.26 -15.89
CA ILE A 57 -21.72 2.31 -17.31
C ILE A 57 -22.92 1.75 -18.06
N MET A 58 -23.50 2.56 -18.95
CA MET A 58 -24.59 2.15 -19.83
C MET A 58 -24.06 1.25 -20.95
N ASP A 59 -24.95 0.73 -21.78
CA ASP A 59 -24.56 -0.17 -22.88
C ASP A 59 -23.55 0.54 -23.79
N SER A 60 -22.30 0.07 -23.73
CA SER A 60 -21.12 0.73 -24.27
C SER A 60 -20.42 -0.17 -25.29
N PRO A 61 -19.95 0.37 -26.41
CA PRO A 61 -19.36 -0.44 -27.48
C PRO A 61 -18.03 -1.07 -27.07
N LEU A 62 -17.78 -2.26 -27.62
CA LEU A 62 -16.49 -2.93 -27.67
C LEU A 62 -16.12 -3.11 -29.14
N GLY A 63 -14.82 -3.14 -29.42
CA GLY A 63 -14.32 -3.39 -30.76
C GLY A 63 -12.96 -2.77 -31.03
N VAL A 64 -12.26 -3.38 -31.98
CA VAL A 64 -10.94 -2.97 -32.43
C VAL A 64 -10.92 -2.92 -33.95
N ASN A 65 -10.33 -1.86 -34.50
CA ASN A 65 -10.05 -1.77 -35.92
C ASN A 65 -8.56 -2.04 -36.14
N THR A 66 -8.24 -2.93 -37.07
CA THR A 66 -6.87 -3.40 -37.30
C THR A 66 -6.52 -3.41 -38.78
N ASN A 67 -5.23 -3.49 -39.10
CA ASN A 67 -4.80 -3.68 -40.49
C ASN A 67 -5.10 -5.09 -41.07
N ILE A 68 -5.63 -6.02 -40.25
CA ILE A 68 -6.05 -7.36 -40.71
C ILE A 68 -7.57 -7.50 -40.79
N GLY A 69 -8.32 -6.46 -40.41
CA GLY A 69 -9.78 -6.42 -40.48
C GLY A 69 -10.38 -5.38 -39.54
N ASP A 70 -11.57 -4.91 -39.91
CA ASP A 70 -12.41 -4.08 -39.07
C ASP A 70 -13.34 -4.99 -38.23
N PHE A 71 -13.11 -5.01 -36.92
CA PHE A 71 -13.84 -5.82 -35.96
C PHE A 71 -14.65 -4.98 -34.98
N THR A 72 -15.12 -3.82 -35.46
CA THR A 72 -15.98 -2.90 -34.70
C THR A 72 -17.47 -3.19 -34.86
N GLY A 73 -17.85 -4.02 -35.84
CA GLY A 73 -19.24 -4.41 -36.09
C GLY A 73 -19.36 -5.67 -36.95
N SER A 74 -20.59 -6.11 -37.24
CA SER A 74 -20.89 -7.41 -37.88
C SER A 74 -20.32 -8.62 -37.13
N MET A 75 -20.29 -8.53 -35.79
CA MET A 75 -19.80 -9.55 -34.88
C MET A 75 -20.96 -10.35 -34.27
N SER A 76 -20.66 -11.56 -33.81
CA SER A 76 -21.53 -12.36 -32.95
C SER A 76 -20.75 -12.88 -31.75
N LEU A 77 -21.43 -13.03 -30.61
CA LEU A 77 -20.91 -13.77 -29.47
C LEU A 77 -20.96 -15.26 -29.81
N MET A 78 -19.80 -15.88 -29.97
CA MET A 78 -19.71 -17.31 -30.30
C MET A 78 -19.74 -18.18 -29.05
N GLU A 79 -19.03 -17.75 -28.01
CA GLU A 79 -18.83 -18.53 -26.79
C GLU A 79 -18.59 -17.59 -25.61
N ALA A 80 -19.04 -18.00 -24.43
CA ALA A 80 -18.61 -17.44 -23.16
C ALA A 80 -18.01 -18.56 -22.31
N SER A 81 -16.82 -18.35 -21.77
CA SER A 81 -16.18 -19.35 -20.89
C SER A 81 -17.02 -19.58 -19.63
N ALA A 82 -16.74 -20.66 -18.91
CA ALA A 82 -17.19 -20.78 -17.53
C ALA A 82 -16.55 -19.67 -16.65
N ASP A 83 -17.22 -19.33 -15.55
CA ASP A 83 -16.67 -18.40 -14.55
C ASP A 83 -15.43 -19.01 -13.90
N ARG A 84 -14.37 -18.21 -13.77
CA ARG A 84 -13.14 -18.59 -13.08
C ARG A 84 -12.91 -17.69 -11.89
N LYS A 85 -12.60 -18.27 -10.73
CA LYS A 85 -12.15 -17.49 -9.58
C LYS A 85 -10.68 -17.12 -9.78
N VAL A 86 -10.38 -15.83 -9.64
CA VAL A 86 -9.03 -15.28 -9.64
C VAL A 86 -8.70 -14.87 -8.21
N SER A 87 -7.55 -15.30 -7.73
CA SER A 87 -7.02 -14.89 -6.43
C SER A 87 -5.52 -14.65 -6.56
N ASP A 88 -5.03 -13.63 -5.90
CA ASP A 88 -3.62 -13.30 -5.83
C ASP A 88 -3.31 -12.65 -4.47
N SER A 89 -2.09 -12.81 -3.98
CA SER A 89 -1.62 -12.22 -2.73
C SER A 89 -0.23 -11.68 -2.97
N TYR A 90 -0.04 -10.38 -2.78
CA TYR A 90 1.22 -9.71 -3.10
C TYR A 90 1.52 -8.57 -2.13
N SER A 91 2.81 -8.31 -1.93
CA SER A 91 3.29 -7.18 -1.13
C SER A 91 4.07 -6.21 -1.99
N LEU A 92 3.76 -4.92 -1.86
CA LEU A 92 4.40 -3.82 -2.58
C LEU A 92 4.59 -2.64 -1.63
N PRO A 93 5.81 -2.35 -1.17
CA PRO A 93 6.05 -1.26 -0.20
C PRO A 93 5.85 0.15 -0.79
N ASN A 94 5.80 0.27 -2.12
CA ASN A 94 5.76 1.54 -2.85
C ASN A 94 4.34 1.95 -3.31
N ILE A 95 3.28 1.27 -2.87
CA ILE A 95 1.88 1.67 -3.17
C ILE A 95 1.14 2.09 -1.89
N LYS A 96 -0.14 2.43 -2.03
CA LYS A 96 -1.01 2.91 -0.94
C LYS A 96 -1.35 1.87 0.15
N LYS A 97 -1.03 0.60 -0.11
CA LYS A 97 -1.32 -0.55 0.74
C LYS A 97 -0.21 -1.60 0.56
N SER A 98 0.58 -1.86 1.61
CA SER A 98 1.79 -2.68 1.50
C SER A 98 1.52 -4.15 1.22
N HIS A 99 0.33 -4.65 1.55
CA HIS A 99 -0.10 -6.03 1.30
C HIS A 99 -1.53 -6.09 0.76
N VAL A 100 -1.72 -6.77 -0.38
CA VAL A 100 -3.01 -6.85 -1.09
C VAL A 100 -3.42 -8.31 -1.26
N GLU A 101 -4.64 -8.59 -0.80
CA GLU A 101 -5.37 -9.84 -1.06
C GLU A 101 -6.38 -9.58 -2.18
N TYR A 102 -6.01 -9.94 -3.40
CA TYR A 102 -6.85 -9.72 -4.57
C TYR A 102 -7.78 -10.92 -4.80
N ARG A 103 -9.07 -10.64 -5.02
CA ARG A 103 -10.09 -11.62 -5.38
C ARG A 103 -11.00 -11.05 -6.44
N ALA A 104 -11.24 -11.82 -7.49
CA ALA A 104 -12.14 -11.48 -8.57
C ALA A 104 -12.76 -12.72 -9.19
N ASN A 105 -13.82 -12.54 -9.98
CA ASN A 105 -14.27 -13.53 -10.94
C ASN A 105 -13.88 -13.08 -12.35
N SER A 106 -13.43 -14.02 -13.16
CA SER A 106 -12.98 -13.81 -14.53
C SER A 106 -13.82 -14.59 -15.52
N ARG A 107 -14.11 -13.97 -16.67
CA ARG A 107 -14.82 -14.61 -17.79
C ARG A 107 -14.33 -14.09 -19.13
N ASP A 108 -14.20 -15.00 -20.10
CA ASP A 108 -13.82 -14.67 -21.48
C ASP A 108 -15.05 -14.74 -22.38
N TYR A 109 -15.28 -13.70 -23.17
CA TYR A 109 -16.33 -13.66 -24.19
C TYR A 109 -15.68 -13.68 -25.57
N THR A 110 -15.85 -14.79 -26.29
CA THR A 110 -15.33 -14.98 -27.64
C THR A 110 -16.27 -14.36 -28.67
N PHE A 111 -15.77 -13.35 -29.39
CA PHE A 111 -16.46 -12.76 -30.52
C PHE A 111 -15.90 -13.25 -31.85
N GLY A 112 -16.80 -13.45 -32.80
CA GLY A 112 -16.46 -13.90 -34.14
C GLY A 112 -17.27 -13.24 -35.23
N ARG A 113 -16.85 -13.51 -36.46
CA ARG A 113 -17.54 -13.08 -37.69
C ARG A 113 -17.47 -14.23 -38.68
N GLU A 114 -18.61 -14.55 -39.30
CA GLU A 114 -18.72 -15.63 -40.30
C GLU A 114 -18.17 -16.98 -39.78
N GLY A 115 -18.45 -17.30 -38.51
CA GLY A 115 -17.98 -18.53 -37.87
C GLY A 115 -16.49 -18.58 -37.52
N LYS A 116 -15.74 -17.49 -37.75
CA LYS A 116 -14.32 -17.38 -37.39
C LYS A 116 -14.14 -16.58 -36.11
N LYS A 117 -13.30 -17.10 -35.21
CA LYS A 117 -12.89 -16.42 -33.98
C LYS A 117 -12.00 -15.21 -34.30
N ILE A 118 -12.34 -14.04 -33.75
CA ILE A 118 -11.61 -12.80 -33.97
C ILE A 118 -10.86 -12.38 -32.72
N TYR A 119 -11.58 -12.15 -31.62
CA TYR A 119 -11.00 -11.78 -30.33
C TYR A 119 -11.81 -12.34 -29.17
N ASP A 120 -11.15 -12.47 -28.02
CA ASP A 120 -11.84 -12.56 -26.74
C ASP A 120 -11.86 -11.19 -26.08
N VAL A 121 -12.91 -10.90 -25.32
CA VAL A 121 -12.89 -9.85 -24.30
C VAL A 121 -12.88 -10.54 -22.94
N ILE A 122 -11.79 -10.31 -22.20
CA ILE A 122 -11.54 -10.92 -20.89
C ILE A 122 -11.94 -9.89 -19.85
N PHE A 123 -12.91 -10.21 -18.99
CA PHE A 123 -13.27 -9.40 -17.84
C PHE A 123 -12.76 -10.05 -16.55
N GLU A 124 -12.24 -9.24 -15.64
CA GLU A 124 -11.97 -9.58 -14.24
C GLU A 124 -12.72 -8.59 -13.35
N VAL A 125 -13.65 -9.10 -12.54
CA VAL A 125 -14.56 -8.31 -11.71
C VAL A 125 -14.30 -8.59 -10.24
N SER A 126 -13.76 -7.60 -9.54
CA SER A 126 -13.64 -7.55 -8.07
C SER A 126 -14.77 -6.69 -7.50
N ASP A 127 -14.94 -6.70 -6.18
CA ASP A 127 -16.09 -6.09 -5.47
C ASP A 127 -16.43 -4.67 -5.94
N ASN A 128 -15.43 -3.83 -6.24
CA ASN A 128 -15.62 -2.46 -6.73
C ASN A 128 -14.90 -2.14 -8.04
N ASN A 129 -14.27 -3.12 -8.69
CA ASN A 129 -13.50 -2.85 -9.91
C ASN A 129 -13.81 -3.84 -11.02
N VAL A 130 -13.94 -3.32 -12.24
CA VAL A 130 -13.94 -4.09 -13.49
C VAL A 130 -12.64 -3.77 -14.21
N ALA A 131 -11.85 -4.80 -14.53
CA ALA A 131 -10.74 -4.72 -15.45
C ALA A 131 -11.06 -5.56 -16.69
N PHE A 132 -10.83 -5.04 -17.89
CA PHE A 132 -11.02 -5.83 -19.11
C PHE A 132 -10.00 -5.54 -20.20
N ARG A 133 -9.75 -6.51 -21.08
CA ARG A 133 -8.87 -6.36 -22.25
C ARG A 133 -9.27 -7.28 -23.38
N TYR A 134 -8.80 -6.98 -24.59
CA TYR A 134 -8.95 -7.86 -25.75
C TYR A 134 -7.78 -8.84 -25.84
N LYS A 135 -8.08 -10.07 -26.27
CA LYS A 135 -7.09 -11.02 -26.81
C LYS A 135 -7.38 -11.24 -28.28
N LEU A 136 -6.53 -10.71 -29.14
CA LEU A 136 -6.66 -10.79 -30.60
C LEU A 136 -6.06 -12.08 -31.14
N TYR A 137 -6.75 -12.74 -32.07
CA TYR A 137 -6.30 -13.99 -32.69
C TYR A 137 -5.78 -13.80 -34.12
N PRO A 138 -4.83 -14.65 -34.58
CA PRO A 138 -4.43 -14.74 -35.97
C PRO A 138 -5.61 -14.85 -36.94
N GLN A 139 -5.60 -14.06 -38.01
CA GLN A 139 -6.55 -14.17 -39.12
C GLN A 139 -5.84 -14.69 -40.36
N GLY A 140 -6.09 -15.96 -40.70
CA GLY A 140 -5.28 -16.68 -41.70
C GLY A 140 -3.85 -16.91 -41.18
N GLU A 141 -2.84 -16.61 -41.99
CA GLU A 141 -1.42 -16.80 -41.66
C GLU A 141 -0.78 -15.59 -40.95
N ARG A 142 -1.57 -14.60 -40.54
CA ARG A 142 -1.07 -13.37 -39.89
C ARG A 142 -0.58 -13.64 -38.46
N LEU A 143 0.69 -13.34 -38.18
CA LEU A 143 1.33 -13.51 -36.87
C LEU A 143 1.51 -12.20 -36.09
N CYS A 144 1.11 -11.06 -36.66
CA CYS A 144 1.14 -9.74 -36.03
C CYS A 144 0.06 -8.85 -36.65
N CYS A 145 -0.36 -7.80 -35.95
CA CYS A 145 -1.22 -6.76 -36.51
C CYS A 145 -0.89 -5.38 -35.97
N LEU A 146 -1.35 -4.38 -36.72
CA LEU A 146 -1.48 -3.00 -36.23
C LEU A 146 -2.91 -2.81 -35.76
N VAL A 147 -3.10 -2.46 -34.50
CA VAL A 147 -4.37 -1.95 -33.98
C VAL A 147 -4.40 -0.46 -34.26
N LEU A 148 -5.31 -0.07 -35.16
CA LEU A 148 -5.41 1.28 -35.69
C LEU A 148 -6.18 2.20 -34.74
N ASN A 149 -7.22 1.66 -34.10
CA ASN A 149 -8.02 2.33 -33.08
C ASN A 149 -8.91 1.32 -32.34
N GLU A 150 -9.48 1.77 -31.22
CA GLU A 150 -10.49 1.07 -30.44
C GLU A 150 -11.81 1.82 -30.49
N THR A 151 -12.92 1.09 -30.66
CA THR A 151 -14.27 1.64 -30.43
C THR A 151 -14.73 1.46 -28.98
N THR A 152 -13.88 0.86 -28.14
CA THR A 152 -14.09 0.70 -26.69
C THR A 152 -14.64 1.99 -26.09
N GLY A 153 -15.88 1.92 -25.60
CA GLY A 153 -16.62 3.06 -25.11
C GLY A 153 -16.99 2.98 -23.64
N PHE A 154 -17.40 4.14 -23.12
CA PHE A 154 -17.92 4.36 -21.79
C PHE A 154 -19.06 5.37 -21.90
N VAL A 155 -20.30 4.86 -21.96
CA VAL A 155 -21.50 5.69 -22.00
C VAL A 155 -21.95 5.94 -20.58
N MET A 156 -21.84 7.20 -20.15
CA MET A 156 -22.19 7.58 -18.79
C MET A 156 -23.72 7.72 -18.64
N PRO A 157 -24.29 7.38 -17.47
CA PRO A 157 -25.70 7.63 -17.19
C PRO A 157 -26.07 9.12 -17.32
N HIS A 158 -27.32 9.39 -17.72
CA HIS A 158 -27.81 10.77 -17.83
C HIS A 158 -27.71 11.53 -16.51
N GLY A 159 -27.24 12.78 -16.54
CA GLY A 159 -27.02 13.62 -15.36
C GLY A 159 -25.66 13.41 -14.68
N THR A 160 -24.80 12.55 -15.22
CA THR A 160 -23.42 12.39 -14.74
C THR A 160 -22.61 13.68 -14.96
N THR A 161 -21.82 14.08 -13.96
CA THR A 161 -20.84 15.16 -14.03
C THR A 161 -19.41 14.62 -14.04
N THR A 162 -18.44 15.45 -14.41
CA THR A 162 -17.06 15.03 -14.72
C THR A 162 -16.00 15.82 -13.97
N PHE A 163 -14.86 15.18 -13.72
CA PHE A 163 -13.68 15.69 -13.03
C PHE A 163 -12.43 15.35 -13.84
N LEU A 164 -12.21 16.07 -14.94
CA LEU A 164 -11.29 15.66 -16.01
C LEU A 164 -10.23 16.74 -16.28
N CYS A 165 -9.02 16.30 -16.65
CA CYS A 165 -7.96 17.17 -17.16
C CYS A 165 -7.79 16.95 -18.68
N PRO A 166 -7.81 18.02 -19.50
CA PRO A 166 -7.76 17.89 -20.96
C PRO A 166 -6.37 17.47 -21.43
N GLN A 167 -6.30 16.68 -22.50
CA GLN A 167 -5.03 16.38 -23.17
C GLN A 167 -4.56 17.61 -23.96
N SER A 168 -3.29 17.97 -23.81
CA SER A 168 -2.68 19.06 -24.58
C SER A 168 -2.38 18.63 -26.02
N LYS A 169 -2.31 19.60 -26.93
CA LYS A 169 -1.75 19.35 -28.27
C LYS A 169 -0.24 19.06 -28.20
N PRO A 170 0.31 18.29 -29.17
CA PRO A 170 1.73 17.98 -29.19
C PRO A 170 2.56 19.22 -29.48
N MET A 171 3.82 19.18 -29.06
CA MET A 171 4.83 20.17 -29.39
C MET A 171 4.52 21.59 -28.89
N GLY A 172 3.70 21.69 -27.84
CA GLY A 172 3.45 22.91 -27.06
C GLY A 172 4.29 22.96 -25.78
N GLY A 173 3.93 23.88 -24.87
CA GLY A 173 4.60 24.01 -23.57
C GLY A 173 6.06 24.46 -23.64
N PHE A 174 6.77 24.31 -22.53
CA PHE A 174 8.20 24.62 -22.46
C PHE A 174 8.97 23.79 -23.48
N ALA A 175 9.72 24.45 -24.36
CA ALA A 175 10.61 23.81 -25.33
C ALA A 175 9.96 22.67 -26.15
N ARG A 176 8.66 22.80 -26.48
CA ARG A 176 7.88 21.82 -27.26
C ARG A 176 7.78 20.43 -26.61
N THR A 177 7.77 20.35 -25.28
CA THR A 177 7.77 19.08 -24.53
C THR A 177 6.39 18.45 -24.38
N SER A 178 5.30 19.18 -24.62
CA SER A 178 3.95 18.63 -24.48
C SER A 178 3.65 17.52 -25.52
N PRO A 179 2.84 16.50 -25.16
CA PRO A 179 2.08 16.35 -23.92
C PRO A 179 2.91 15.79 -22.75
N SER A 180 2.76 16.40 -21.56
CA SER A 180 3.44 16.03 -20.31
C SER A 180 2.48 15.70 -19.16
N TYR A 181 1.16 15.64 -19.42
CA TYR A 181 0.10 15.38 -18.42
C TYR A 181 -0.06 16.50 -17.36
N GLU A 182 0.37 17.71 -17.69
CA GLU A 182 0.35 18.87 -16.80
C GLU A 182 -0.74 19.88 -17.18
N THR A 183 -2.00 19.47 -17.02
CA THR A 183 -3.15 20.34 -17.29
C THR A 183 -4.11 20.39 -16.09
N GLY A 184 -4.82 21.51 -15.96
CA GLY A 184 -5.77 21.72 -14.86
C GLY A 184 -7.06 20.90 -15.02
N TYR A 185 -7.71 20.60 -13.90
CA TYR A 185 -8.98 19.87 -13.89
C TYR A 185 -10.19 20.81 -13.96
N THR A 186 -11.26 20.36 -14.62
CA THR A 186 -12.61 20.95 -14.51
C THR A 186 -13.46 20.14 -13.54
N MET A 187 -14.16 20.80 -12.61
CA MET A 187 -14.99 20.14 -11.59
C MET A 187 -16.47 20.18 -11.98
N ASP A 188 -17.17 19.08 -11.73
CA ASP A 188 -18.61 18.92 -11.99
C ASP A 188 -19.06 19.37 -13.39
N ASP A 189 -18.20 19.21 -14.40
CA ASP A 189 -18.54 19.65 -15.76
C ASP A 189 -19.48 18.65 -16.45
N ALA A 190 -20.22 19.13 -17.46
CA ALA A 190 -21.13 18.30 -18.24
C ALA A 190 -20.38 17.19 -19.01
N THR A 191 -21.01 16.02 -19.11
CA THR A 191 -20.49 14.91 -19.92
C THR A 191 -20.55 15.18 -21.43
N GLY A 192 -19.71 14.50 -22.20
CA GLY A 192 -19.72 14.51 -23.67
C GLY A 192 -18.87 15.60 -24.34
N LYS A 193 -18.29 16.53 -23.56
CA LYS A 193 -17.26 17.45 -24.08
C LYS A 193 -16.01 16.68 -24.48
N ASN A 194 -15.20 17.23 -25.39
CA ASN A 194 -13.95 16.61 -25.87
C ASN A 194 -12.70 17.43 -25.51
N GLY A 195 -12.62 17.90 -24.26
CA GLY A 195 -11.48 18.66 -23.75
C GLY A 195 -11.18 19.90 -24.61
N TRP A 196 -9.92 20.08 -24.99
CA TRP A 196 -9.47 21.12 -25.93
C TRP A 196 -9.46 20.66 -27.40
N GLY A 197 -10.33 19.69 -27.74
CA GLY A 197 -10.38 19.02 -29.03
C GLY A 197 -9.64 17.68 -29.06
N GLU A 198 -8.79 17.43 -28.05
CA GLU A 198 -7.96 16.23 -27.96
C GLU A 198 -8.40 15.30 -26.83
N GLY A 199 -9.59 15.47 -26.24
CA GLY A 199 -10.06 14.62 -25.14
C GLY A 199 -9.33 14.86 -23.82
N TYR A 200 -9.22 13.81 -23.00
CA TYR A 200 -8.78 13.86 -21.59
C TYR A 200 -7.83 12.73 -21.27
N THR A 201 -6.75 13.04 -20.55
CA THR A 201 -5.81 12.04 -20.06
C THR A 201 -6.40 11.25 -18.90
N PHE A 202 -6.00 9.98 -18.78
CA PHE A 202 -6.34 9.16 -17.64
C PHE A 202 -5.61 9.61 -16.36
N PRO A 203 -6.17 9.29 -15.17
CA PRO A 203 -7.49 8.70 -14.95
C PRO A 203 -8.61 9.75 -15.01
N CYS A 204 -9.83 9.30 -15.30
CA CYS A 204 -10.99 10.15 -15.51
C CYS A 204 -12.09 9.84 -14.49
N LEU A 205 -12.43 10.81 -13.63
CA LEU A 205 -13.43 10.65 -12.57
C LEU A 205 -14.79 11.24 -12.97
N PHE A 206 -15.85 10.53 -12.62
CA PHE A 206 -17.24 10.86 -12.91
C PHE A 206 -18.11 10.70 -11.66
N ARG A 207 -19.16 11.52 -11.56
CA ARG A 207 -20.16 11.45 -10.48
C ARG A 207 -21.55 11.24 -11.07
N ASN A 208 -22.19 10.13 -10.72
CA ASN A 208 -23.54 9.79 -11.16
C ASN A 208 -24.60 10.36 -10.20
N GLY A 209 -24.64 11.69 -10.09
CA GLY A 209 -25.50 12.37 -9.10
C GLY A 209 -25.21 11.89 -7.67
N ASP A 210 -26.25 11.47 -6.95
CA ASP A 210 -26.14 10.96 -5.58
C ASP A 210 -25.97 9.43 -5.53
N LYS A 211 -25.88 8.77 -6.69
CA LYS A 211 -25.76 7.30 -6.77
C LYS A 211 -24.33 6.81 -6.57
N GLY A 212 -23.34 7.67 -6.78
CA GLY A 212 -21.94 7.34 -6.55
C GLY A 212 -20.98 7.84 -7.62
N TRP A 213 -19.83 7.18 -7.71
CA TRP A 213 -18.65 7.60 -8.46
C TRP A 213 -18.15 6.51 -9.41
N THR A 214 -17.51 6.94 -10.49
CA THR A 214 -16.81 6.06 -11.44
C THR A 214 -15.45 6.64 -11.78
N LEU A 215 -14.39 5.85 -11.60
CA LEU A 215 -13.03 6.19 -12.07
C LEU A 215 -12.65 5.27 -13.24
N ILE A 216 -12.34 5.86 -14.38
CA ILE A 216 -11.92 5.13 -15.59
C ILE A 216 -10.42 5.38 -15.81
N SER A 217 -9.66 4.32 -16.05
CA SER A 217 -8.22 4.38 -16.34
C SER A 217 -7.78 3.18 -17.19
N GLU A 218 -6.48 2.99 -17.32
CA GLU A 218 -5.86 1.80 -17.92
C GLU A 218 -4.62 1.35 -17.14
N THR A 219 -4.21 0.09 -17.31
CA THR A 219 -2.98 -0.45 -16.71
C THR A 219 -2.32 -1.53 -17.58
N GLY A 220 -1.05 -1.86 -17.32
CA GLY A 220 -0.35 -2.97 -17.95
C GLY A 220 0.33 -2.63 -19.26
N ILE A 221 1.00 -1.47 -19.35
CA ILE A 221 1.72 -1.03 -20.55
C ILE A 221 3.23 -1.02 -20.31
N ALA A 222 3.98 -1.76 -21.13
CA ALA A 222 5.41 -1.97 -20.98
C ALA A 222 6.23 -1.74 -22.27
N GLY A 223 5.70 -0.97 -23.23
CA GLY A 223 6.31 -0.78 -24.56
C GLY A 223 5.78 -1.73 -25.65
N ASP A 224 4.94 -2.67 -25.27
CA ASP A 224 4.19 -3.57 -26.13
C ASP A 224 2.87 -2.98 -26.65
N TYR A 225 2.47 -1.81 -26.16
CA TYR A 225 1.30 -1.06 -26.64
C TYR A 225 1.50 0.46 -26.50
N CYS A 226 0.63 1.26 -27.12
CA CYS A 226 0.59 2.71 -26.88
C CYS A 226 -0.25 3.05 -25.63
N ALA A 227 0.09 4.14 -24.95
CA ALA A 227 -0.78 4.72 -23.94
C ALA A 227 -2.03 5.35 -24.61
N SER A 228 -3.15 5.34 -23.89
CA SER A 228 -4.44 5.80 -24.39
C SER A 228 -4.98 6.98 -23.55
N ARG A 229 -6.06 7.57 -24.05
CA ARG A 229 -6.82 8.65 -23.38
C ARG A 229 -8.31 8.50 -23.65
N LEU A 230 -9.16 9.34 -23.06
CA LEU A 230 -10.60 9.40 -23.40
C LEU A 230 -10.92 10.51 -24.39
N LEU A 231 -11.59 10.18 -25.48
CA LEU A 231 -12.20 11.12 -26.41
C LEU A 231 -13.69 11.24 -26.08
N GLY A 232 -14.15 12.45 -25.83
CA GLY A 232 -15.57 12.70 -25.57
C GLY A 232 -16.37 12.85 -26.85
N GLY A 233 -17.64 12.45 -26.79
CA GLY A 233 -18.60 12.60 -27.87
C GLY A 233 -20.04 12.70 -27.37
N ASP A 234 -20.96 12.72 -28.33
CA ASP A 234 -22.39 12.96 -28.07
C ASP A 234 -23.01 11.96 -27.08
N GLY A 235 -24.05 12.40 -26.37
CA GLY A 235 -24.83 11.55 -25.47
C GLY A 235 -24.10 11.10 -24.21
N GLY A 236 -23.05 11.80 -23.80
CA GLY A 236 -22.25 11.44 -22.61
C GLY A 236 -21.35 10.22 -22.83
N ARG A 237 -21.04 9.91 -24.10
CA ARG A 237 -20.14 8.82 -24.49
C ARG A 237 -18.69 9.28 -24.49
N TYR A 238 -17.81 8.45 -23.94
CA TYR A 238 -16.37 8.55 -24.10
C TYR A 238 -15.84 7.31 -24.81
N THR A 239 -14.78 7.46 -25.59
CA THR A 239 -14.13 6.35 -26.33
C THR A 239 -12.63 6.36 -26.11
N VAL A 240 -12.00 5.20 -26.19
CA VAL A 240 -10.54 5.08 -26.10
C VAL A 240 -9.89 5.75 -27.32
N GLY A 241 -9.07 6.77 -27.07
CA GLY A 241 -8.27 7.46 -28.07
C GLY A 241 -6.80 7.09 -27.98
N TYR A 242 -6.17 6.85 -29.13
CA TYR A 242 -4.73 6.58 -29.27
C TYR A 242 -3.93 7.87 -29.47
N PRO A 243 -2.61 7.86 -29.21
CA PRO A 243 -1.77 9.07 -29.20
C PRO A 243 -1.91 9.92 -30.46
N GLN A 244 -1.74 11.22 -30.33
CA GLN A 244 -1.83 12.13 -31.47
C GLN A 244 -0.63 11.93 -32.40
N SER A 245 -0.84 12.07 -33.71
CA SER A 245 0.22 11.85 -34.71
C SER A 245 1.41 12.79 -34.52
N GLY A 246 1.18 14.01 -34.03
CA GLY A 246 2.21 15.02 -33.77
C GLY A 246 3.06 14.78 -32.52
N GLU A 247 2.70 13.82 -31.65
CA GLU A 247 3.53 13.44 -30.50
C GLU A 247 4.88 12.89 -30.96
N MET A 248 5.88 13.00 -30.10
CA MET A 248 7.27 12.65 -30.38
C MET A 248 7.82 13.38 -31.62
N ASN A 249 7.48 14.68 -31.74
CA ASN A 249 7.79 15.51 -32.91
C ASN A 249 7.31 14.93 -34.25
N GLY A 250 6.23 14.16 -34.24
CA GLY A 250 5.71 13.47 -35.42
C GLY A 250 6.37 12.12 -35.71
N PHE A 251 7.40 11.71 -34.96
CA PHE A 251 8.08 10.44 -35.17
C PHE A 251 7.34 9.26 -34.54
N GLY A 252 7.46 8.07 -35.14
CA GLY A 252 6.75 6.87 -34.70
C GLY A 252 5.25 6.86 -35.03
N SER A 253 4.65 5.66 -35.05
CA SER A 253 3.21 5.48 -35.31
C SER A 253 2.35 5.85 -34.09
N SER A 254 1.15 6.38 -34.34
CA SER A 254 0.10 6.54 -33.33
C SER A 254 -0.69 5.25 -33.07
N CYS A 255 -0.54 4.23 -33.92
CA CYS A 255 -1.18 2.93 -33.77
C CYS A 255 -0.33 2.01 -32.88
N ALA A 256 -0.91 0.92 -32.37
CA ALA A 256 -0.18 -0.10 -31.64
C ALA A 256 0.16 -1.29 -32.54
N SER A 257 1.39 -1.80 -32.46
CA SER A 257 1.83 -3.03 -33.11
C SER A 257 1.95 -4.15 -32.09
N ILE A 258 1.30 -5.28 -32.34
CA ILE A 258 1.31 -6.45 -31.46
C ILE A 258 1.58 -7.77 -32.22
N PRO A 259 2.22 -8.77 -31.58
CA PRO A 259 2.20 -10.14 -32.07
C PRO A 259 0.80 -10.76 -31.93
N LEU A 260 0.53 -11.84 -32.66
CA LEU A 260 -0.72 -12.61 -32.56
C LEU A 260 -0.46 -14.08 -32.16
N PRO A 261 -1.21 -14.62 -31.18
CA PRO A 261 -2.22 -13.94 -30.38
C PRO A 261 -1.60 -12.87 -29.48
N GLY A 262 -2.29 -11.73 -29.36
CA GLY A 262 -1.80 -10.55 -28.64
C GLY A 262 -2.87 -9.93 -27.77
N TYR A 263 -2.46 -9.08 -26.83
CA TYR A 263 -3.35 -8.46 -25.86
C TYR A 263 -3.34 -6.95 -26.00
N THR A 264 -4.48 -6.32 -25.76
CA THR A 264 -4.50 -4.89 -25.42
C THR A 264 -4.16 -4.71 -23.95
N PRO A 265 -3.83 -3.49 -23.50
CA PRO A 265 -3.77 -3.16 -22.09
C PRO A 265 -5.13 -3.36 -21.42
N TRP A 266 -5.11 -3.42 -20.09
CA TRP A 266 -6.33 -3.47 -19.30
C TRP A 266 -6.98 -2.09 -19.25
N ARG A 267 -8.29 -2.04 -19.53
CA ARG A 267 -9.18 -0.91 -19.26
C ARG A 267 -9.78 -1.13 -17.88
N THR A 268 -9.71 -0.15 -17.01
CA THR A 268 -10.15 -0.28 -15.61
C THR A 268 -11.29 0.68 -15.29
N ILE A 269 -12.31 0.19 -14.60
CA ILE A 269 -13.46 0.94 -14.12
C ILE A 269 -13.63 0.64 -12.63
N THR A 270 -13.43 1.65 -11.78
CA THR A 270 -13.72 1.57 -10.34
C THR A 270 -15.08 2.20 -10.06
N VAL A 271 -15.95 1.54 -9.31
CA VAL A 271 -17.30 2.02 -8.98
C VAL A 271 -17.58 1.95 -7.49
N GLY A 272 -18.37 2.89 -6.98
CA GLY A 272 -18.78 2.90 -5.57
C GLY A 272 -19.80 3.99 -5.26
N GLU A 273 -20.61 3.76 -4.23
CA GLU A 273 -21.58 4.76 -3.72
C GLU A 273 -20.89 5.96 -3.05
N THR A 274 -19.64 5.77 -2.58
CA THR A 274 -18.79 6.80 -1.98
C THR A 274 -17.47 6.90 -2.74
N LEU A 275 -16.61 7.86 -2.37
CA LEU A 275 -15.25 7.97 -2.91
C LEU A 275 -14.28 6.93 -2.32
N ALA A 276 -14.68 6.15 -1.30
CA ALA A 276 -13.77 5.20 -0.66
C ALA A 276 -13.20 4.17 -1.64
N PRO A 277 -14.01 3.49 -2.50
CA PRO A 277 -13.45 2.55 -3.47
C PRO A 277 -12.51 3.21 -4.47
N VAL A 278 -12.73 4.48 -4.82
CA VAL A 278 -11.85 5.24 -5.72
C VAL A 278 -10.49 5.51 -5.07
N VAL A 279 -10.48 6.03 -3.85
CA VAL A 279 -9.24 6.35 -3.13
C VAL A 279 -8.46 5.08 -2.76
N GLU A 280 -9.17 4.03 -2.36
CA GLU A 280 -8.58 2.79 -1.83
C GLU A 280 -8.27 1.74 -2.91
N THR A 281 -8.65 1.97 -4.18
CA THR A 281 -8.48 0.96 -5.25
C THR A 281 -7.01 0.53 -5.45
N THR A 282 -6.82 -0.76 -5.72
CA THR A 282 -5.56 -1.39 -6.11
C THR A 282 -5.60 -1.96 -7.53
N VAL A 283 -6.69 -1.72 -8.28
CA VAL A 283 -6.88 -2.32 -9.62
C VAL A 283 -5.75 -2.07 -10.61
N PRO A 284 -5.00 -0.95 -10.60
CA PRO A 284 -3.85 -0.77 -11.48
C PRO A 284 -2.75 -1.83 -11.26
N PHE A 285 -2.67 -2.38 -10.06
CA PHE A 285 -1.65 -3.35 -9.64
C PHE A 285 -2.18 -4.78 -9.66
N ASP A 286 -3.47 -5.00 -9.41
CA ASP A 286 -4.07 -6.33 -9.25
C ASP A 286 -3.91 -7.23 -10.50
N VAL A 287 -4.11 -6.65 -11.68
CA VAL A 287 -4.19 -7.37 -12.96
C VAL A 287 -2.88 -7.36 -13.78
N VAL A 288 -1.80 -6.85 -13.19
CA VAL A 288 -0.46 -6.82 -13.78
C VAL A 288 0.52 -7.69 -12.98
N ARG A 289 1.69 -8.00 -13.56
CA ARG A 289 2.72 -8.83 -12.92
C ARG A 289 4.10 -8.19 -13.10
N PRO A 290 5.05 -8.45 -12.19
CA PRO A 290 6.45 -8.07 -12.40
C PRO A 290 6.98 -8.61 -13.73
N LEU A 291 7.67 -7.76 -14.49
CA LEU A 291 8.25 -8.13 -15.79
C LEU A 291 9.65 -8.72 -15.65
N TYR A 292 10.33 -8.42 -14.55
CA TYR A 292 11.64 -8.96 -14.19
C TYR A 292 11.82 -8.93 -12.67
N ALA A 293 12.79 -9.71 -12.18
CA ALA A 293 13.16 -9.71 -10.77
C ALA A 293 13.98 -8.45 -10.43
N PRO A 294 13.88 -7.95 -9.17
CA PRO A 294 14.77 -6.90 -8.70
C PRO A 294 16.23 -7.36 -8.74
N SER A 295 17.16 -6.49 -9.14
CA SER A 295 18.59 -6.79 -9.07
C SER A 295 19.17 -6.67 -7.65
N LYS A 296 18.48 -5.94 -6.77
CA LYS A 296 18.77 -5.77 -5.35
C LYS A 296 17.51 -5.38 -4.59
N ASP A 297 17.57 -5.43 -3.26
CA ASP A 297 16.51 -4.88 -2.43
C ASP A 297 16.48 -3.35 -2.55
N TYR A 298 15.45 -2.83 -3.19
CA TYR A 298 15.26 -1.40 -3.36
C TYR A 298 14.65 -0.79 -2.10
N THR A 299 15.36 0.17 -1.52
CA THR A 299 14.87 0.94 -0.37
C THR A 299 14.39 2.31 -0.83
N TYR A 300 13.28 2.75 -0.25
CA TYR A 300 12.67 4.04 -0.53
C TYR A 300 12.97 5.03 0.61
N GLY A 301 12.41 6.24 0.55
CA GLY A 301 12.56 7.19 1.62
C GLY A 301 12.44 8.64 1.18
N LYS A 302 13.04 9.51 1.99
CA LYS A 302 12.99 10.96 1.83
C LYS A 302 14.29 11.48 1.24
N GLY A 303 14.15 12.48 0.39
CA GLY A 303 15.26 13.21 -0.20
C GLY A 303 15.01 14.71 -0.22
N MET A 304 16.10 15.43 -0.49
CA MET A 304 16.07 16.87 -0.69
C MET A 304 16.16 17.21 -2.17
N TRP A 305 15.67 18.39 -2.53
CA TRP A 305 15.70 18.91 -3.89
C TRP A 305 16.13 20.38 -3.84
N SER A 306 17.32 20.71 -4.32
CA SER A 306 17.79 22.11 -4.27
C SER A 306 17.09 22.98 -5.32
N TRP A 307 16.78 22.39 -6.47
CA TRP A 307 16.29 23.11 -7.65
C TRP A 307 14.89 23.70 -7.44
N ILE A 308 14.00 23.03 -6.71
CA ILE A 308 12.64 23.55 -6.48
C ILE A 308 12.59 24.93 -5.79
N ILE A 309 13.60 25.25 -4.98
CA ILE A 309 13.72 26.56 -4.31
C ILE A 309 14.76 27.47 -4.98
N GLY A 310 15.91 26.91 -5.38
CA GLY A 310 17.05 27.68 -5.91
C GLY A 310 17.17 27.71 -7.45
N MET A 311 16.32 26.96 -8.15
CA MET A 311 16.33 26.79 -9.61
C MET A 311 17.70 26.36 -10.14
N ASP A 312 17.98 26.60 -11.42
CA ASP A 312 19.24 26.27 -12.10
C ASP A 312 20.47 26.79 -11.36
N SER A 313 20.37 27.93 -10.66
CA SER A 313 21.49 28.51 -9.90
C SER A 313 21.94 27.66 -8.71
N SER A 314 21.07 26.75 -8.23
CA SER A 314 21.42 25.80 -7.18
C SER A 314 22.29 24.65 -7.66
N CYS A 315 22.41 24.43 -8.98
CA CYS A 315 23.20 23.33 -9.55
C CYS A 315 24.70 23.64 -9.57
N ASN A 316 25.28 23.79 -8.39
CA ASN A 316 26.71 23.97 -8.20
C ASN A 316 27.19 23.14 -7.00
N PHE A 317 28.46 22.74 -7.01
CA PHE A 317 29.01 21.80 -6.04
C PHE A 317 28.82 22.22 -4.57
N ASP A 318 29.06 23.51 -4.25
CA ASP A 318 29.02 23.98 -2.86
C ASP A 318 27.59 23.99 -2.32
N GLU A 319 26.61 24.39 -3.14
CA GLU A 319 25.20 24.35 -2.74
C GLU A 319 24.69 22.91 -2.63
N GLN A 320 25.10 22.01 -3.53
CA GLN A 320 24.76 20.58 -3.39
C GLN A 320 25.35 19.98 -2.12
N LYS A 321 26.60 20.32 -1.78
CA LYS A 321 27.24 19.89 -0.53
C LYS A 321 26.48 20.40 0.70
N ARG A 322 26.02 21.65 0.68
CA ARG A 322 25.18 22.22 1.74
C ARG A 322 23.85 21.48 1.87
N TYR A 323 23.24 21.08 0.75
CA TYR A 323 22.02 20.27 0.75
C TYR A 323 22.25 18.83 1.22
N VAL A 324 23.43 18.24 0.97
CA VAL A 324 23.84 16.96 1.60
C VAL A 324 23.87 17.09 3.12
N ASP A 325 24.51 18.13 3.64
CA ASP A 325 24.59 18.35 5.09
C ASP A 325 23.19 18.57 5.69
N PHE A 326 22.33 19.34 5.02
CA PHE A 326 20.95 19.54 5.43
C PHE A 326 20.11 18.25 5.38
N ALA A 327 20.26 17.44 4.33
CA ALA A 327 19.61 16.13 4.24
C ALA A 327 20.03 15.23 5.41
N SER A 328 21.32 15.17 5.73
CA SER A 328 21.86 14.41 6.86
C SER A 328 21.30 14.90 8.20
N GLU A 329 21.23 16.22 8.43
CA GLU A 329 20.64 16.81 9.64
C GLU A 329 19.14 16.51 9.79
N MET A 330 18.43 16.39 8.67
CA MET A 330 17.02 16.01 8.61
C MET A 330 16.79 14.49 8.68
N GLY A 331 17.85 13.67 8.65
CA GLY A 331 17.76 12.21 8.58
C GLY A 331 17.23 11.68 7.25
N TYR A 332 17.38 12.46 6.17
CA TYR A 332 16.99 12.08 4.82
C TYR A 332 18.15 11.35 4.15
N THR A 333 17.83 10.38 3.29
CA THR A 333 18.81 9.44 2.74
C THR A 333 19.14 9.68 1.28
N SER A 334 18.60 10.77 0.71
CA SER A 334 18.87 11.12 -0.68
C SER A 334 18.91 12.62 -0.96
N LEU A 335 19.65 12.99 -2.00
CA LEU A 335 19.64 14.31 -2.61
C LEU A 335 19.46 14.17 -4.12
N LEU A 336 18.44 14.84 -4.67
CA LEU A 336 18.28 15.01 -6.10
C LEU A 336 19.17 16.16 -6.58
N VAL A 337 20.21 15.83 -7.36
CA VAL A 337 21.01 16.81 -8.10
C VAL A 337 20.36 16.96 -9.48
N ASP A 338 19.67 18.08 -9.65
CA ASP A 338 18.81 18.33 -10.81
C ASP A 338 19.61 18.73 -12.08
N ALA A 339 18.91 19.18 -13.10
CA ALA A 339 19.40 19.54 -14.42
C ALA A 339 20.72 20.33 -14.43
N LEU A 340 21.50 20.15 -15.51
CA LEU A 340 22.76 20.84 -15.82
C LEU A 340 23.98 20.41 -14.99
N TRP A 341 23.86 19.38 -14.14
CA TRP A 341 24.97 18.92 -13.31
C TRP A 341 26.18 18.46 -14.13
N ASP A 342 25.95 17.91 -15.33
CA ASP A 342 26.99 17.38 -16.21
C ASP A 342 27.94 18.45 -16.74
N THR A 343 27.43 19.68 -16.88
CA THR A 343 28.18 20.82 -17.40
C THR A 343 28.60 21.81 -16.30
N GLN A 344 27.79 21.97 -15.24
CA GLN A 344 28.09 22.90 -14.14
C GLN A 344 28.98 22.28 -13.05
N ILE A 345 28.83 20.98 -12.79
CA ILE A 345 29.62 20.24 -11.77
C ILE A 345 30.64 19.33 -12.48
N GLY A 346 30.18 18.57 -13.47
CA GLY A 346 30.98 17.60 -14.22
C GLY A 346 31.16 16.27 -13.50
N TYR A 347 31.50 15.23 -14.25
CA TYR A 347 31.62 13.85 -13.76
C TYR A 347 32.61 13.72 -12.61
N ASP A 348 33.84 14.23 -12.75
CA ASP A 348 34.89 14.10 -11.72
C ASP A 348 34.47 14.67 -10.36
N ARG A 349 33.84 15.86 -10.35
CA ARG A 349 33.34 16.46 -9.11
C ARG A 349 32.04 15.84 -8.63
N MET A 350 31.26 15.22 -9.52
CA MET A 350 30.08 14.46 -9.13
C MET A 350 30.50 13.19 -8.37
N GLU A 351 31.59 12.52 -8.77
CA GLU A 351 32.16 11.40 -8.00
C GLU A 351 32.58 11.84 -6.59
N GLU A 352 33.23 13.01 -6.46
CA GLU A 352 33.58 13.60 -5.16
C GLU A 352 32.33 13.89 -4.31
N LEU A 353 31.30 14.49 -4.90
CA LEU A 353 30.06 14.80 -4.21
C LEU A 353 29.32 13.53 -3.77
N ALA A 354 29.29 12.50 -4.62
CA ALA A 354 28.68 11.20 -4.29
C ALA A 354 29.40 10.54 -3.11
N ALA A 355 30.74 10.53 -3.12
CA ALA A 355 31.54 10.03 -2.01
C ALA A 355 31.30 10.83 -0.72
N TYR A 356 31.18 12.16 -0.80
CA TYR A 356 30.86 13.01 0.34
C TYR A 356 29.46 12.70 0.89
N GLY A 357 28.45 12.64 0.01
CA GLY A 357 27.08 12.27 0.36
C GLY A 357 27.02 10.92 1.08
N HIS A 358 27.67 9.91 0.52
CA HIS A 358 27.72 8.59 1.11
C HIS A 358 28.34 8.60 2.52
N SER A 359 29.41 9.38 2.75
CA SER A 359 30.02 9.55 4.08
C SER A 359 29.07 10.19 5.13
N LYS A 360 27.98 10.81 4.66
CA LYS A 360 26.92 11.44 5.47
C LYS A 360 25.62 10.62 5.51
N GLY A 361 25.60 9.45 4.87
CA GLY A 361 24.40 8.61 4.75
C GLY A 361 23.36 9.16 3.74
N VAL A 362 23.79 9.99 2.79
CA VAL A 362 22.94 10.63 1.77
C VAL A 362 23.40 10.23 0.39
N ASP A 363 22.67 9.35 -0.29
CA ASP A 363 23.03 8.94 -1.65
C ASP A 363 22.41 9.87 -2.70
N LEU A 364 23.09 10.03 -3.84
CA LEU A 364 22.62 10.95 -4.88
C LEU A 364 21.61 10.29 -5.83
N VAL A 365 20.62 11.07 -6.24
CA VAL A 365 19.75 10.81 -7.39
C VAL A 365 20.08 11.87 -8.45
N LEU A 366 20.33 11.46 -9.69
CA LEU A 366 20.78 12.37 -10.74
C LEU A 366 19.69 12.62 -11.78
N TRP A 367 19.50 13.89 -12.16
CA TRP A 367 18.58 14.24 -13.23
C TRP A 367 19.18 13.95 -14.62
N TYR A 368 18.33 13.49 -15.54
CA TYR A 368 18.66 13.22 -16.92
C TYR A 368 17.55 13.66 -17.86
N ASN A 369 17.93 14.14 -19.04
CA ASN A 369 16.99 14.38 -20.11
C ASN A 369 16.74 13.07 -20.88
N SER A 370 15.48 12.66 -21.04
CA SER A 370 15.15 11.53 -21.91
C SER A 370 15.49 11.82 -23.37
N ASN A 371 15.46 13.10 -23.77
CA ASN A 371 15.43 13.53 -25.15
C ASN A 371 16.74 13.29 -25.92
N GLY A 372 16.57 12.70 -27.11
CA GLY A 372 17.53 12.74 -28.21
C GLY A 372 17.14 13.72 -29.33
N SER A 373 15.92 13.61 -29.86
CA SER A 373 15.49 14.31 -31.10
C SER A 373 14.02 14.74 -31.18
N TRP A 374 13.25 14.69 -30.08
CA TRP A 374 11.80 14.92 -30.10
C TRP A 374 11.32 16.21 -29.44
N ASN A 375 12.19 16.98 -28.77
CA ASN A 375 11.87 18.32 -28.27
C ASN A 375 13.11 19.21 -28.19
N ASP A 376 12.95 20.46 -27.74
CA ASP A 376 14.01 21.47 -27.70
C ASP A 376 14.54 21.73 -26.28
N ALA A 377 14.15 20.92 -25.28
CA ALA A 377 14.55 21.14 -23.88
C ALA A 377 16.10 21.12 -23.77
N PRO A 378 16.72 22.23 -23.32
CA PRO A 378 18.17 22.39 -23.42
C PRO A 378 18.94 21.69 -22.29
N GLN A 379 18.28 21.36 -21.18
CA GLN A 379 18.93 20.87 -19.96
C GLN A 379 19.64 19.53 -20.18
N GLY A 380 20.90 19.46 -19.74
CA GLY A 380 21.78 18.30 -19.81
C GLY A 380 21.78 17.47 -18.53
N PRO A 381 22.22 16.19 -18.61
CA PRO A 381 22.76 15.50 -19.78
C PRO A 381 21.69 15.12 -20.84
N ARG A 382 21.98 15.40 -22.13
CA ARG A 382 21.11 15.08 -23.29
C ARG A 382 21.70 13.96 -24.14
N GLY A 383 20.84 13.23 -24.85
CA GLY A 383 21.29 12.22 -25.81
C GLY A 383 21.91 10.97 -25.17
N ILE A 384 21.67 10.76 -23.88
CA ILE A 384 22.14 9.61 -23.11
C ILE A 384 21.01 8.60 -22.95
N MET A 385 19.89 9.01 -22.33
CA MET A 385 18.82 8.08 -21.95
C MET A 385 18.07 7.49 -23.14
N ASN A 386 18.12 8.09 -24.32
CA ASN A 386 17.51 7.56 -25.55
C ASN A 386 18.41 6.55 -26.30
N ASP A 387 19.69 6.45 -25.96
CA ASP A 387 20.66 5.60 -26.65
C ASP A 387 21.15 4.49 -25.72
N ILE A 388 20.89 3.23 -26.07
CA ILE A 388 21.21 2.08 -25.21
C ILE A 388 22.70 1.98 -24.86
N VAL A 389 23.60 2.30 -25.80
CA VAL A 389 25.05 2.15 -25.58
C VAL A 389 25.52 3.21 -24.57
N LYS A 390 25.08 4.46 -24.77
CA LYS A 390 25.42 5.56 -23.86
C LYS A 390 24.76 5.39 -22.50
N ARG A 391 23.46 5.08 -22.45
CA ARG A 391 22.70 4.84 -21.23
C ARG A 391 23.35 3.77 -20.37
N ARG A 392 23.65 2.60 -20.92
CA ARG A 392 24.28 1.49 -20.17
C ARG A 392 25.70 1.84 -19.71
N LYS A 393 26.48 2.55 -20.54
CA LYS A 393 27.81 3.04 -20.12
C LYS A 393 27.69 3.97 -18.91
N ASP A 394 26.71 4.86 -18.93
CA ASP A 394 26.53 5.85 -17.88
C ASP A 394 25.96 5.24 -16.59
N MET A 395 25.02 4.30 -16.72
CA MET A 395 24.50 3.53 -15.57
C MET A 395 25.58 2.64 -14.92
N ALA A 396 26.54 2.11 -15.70
CA ALA A 396 27.70 1.43 -15.13
C ALA A 396 28.60 2.39 -14.32
N TRP A 397 28.78 3.63 -14.80
CA TRP A 397 29.47 4.68 -14.06
C TRP A 397 28.72 5.06 -12.77
N MET A 398 27.40 5.20 -12.83
CA MET A 398 26.54 5.45 -11.68
C MET A 398 26.66 4.37 -10.61
N GLN A 399 26.55 3.10 -11.02
CA GLN A 399 26.68 1.95 -10.11
C GLN A 399 28.04 1.94 -9.42
N LYS A 400 29.13 2.17 -10.16
CA LYS A 400 30.50 2.23 -9.61
C LYS A 400 30.65 3.33 -8.56
N ASN A 401 29.95 4.45 -8.72
CA ASN A 401 30.04 5.62 -7.86
C ASN A 401 28.93 5.70 -6.78
N GLY A 402 28.15 4.63 -6.59
CA GLY A 402 27.15 4.57 -5.54
C GLY A 402 25.94 5.50 -5.75
N ILE A 403 25.66 5.90 -6.98
CA ILE A 403 24.44 6.66 -7.31
C ILE A 403 23.22 5.77 -7.04
N ARG A 404 22.21 6.31 -6.36
CA ARG A 404 21.03 5.57 -5.91
C ARG A 404 19.96 5.43 -6.98
N GLY A 405 19.83 6.43 -7.84
CA GLY A 405 18.81 6.45 -8.87
C GLY A 405 18.92 7.63 -9.82
N ILE A 406 17.95 7.72 -10.72
CA ILE A 406 17.83 8.76 -11.73
C ILE A 406 16.42 9.36 -11.75
N LYS A 407 16.35 10.65 -12.05
CA LYS A 407 15.11 11.35 -12.41
C LYS A 407 15.19 11.67 -13.91
N VAL A 408 14.32 11.09 -14.73
CA VAL A 408 14.39 11.22 -16.19
C VAL A 408 13.21 12.03 -16.71
N ASP A 409 13.48 13.01 -17.56
CA ASP A 409 12.51 14.07 -17.90
C ASP A 409 12.22 14.22 -19.41
N PHE A 410 11.16 14.95 -19.75
CA PHE A 410 10.83 15.45 -21.10
C PHE A 410 10.63 14.38 -22.19
N PHE A 411 9.76 13.41 -21.91
CA PHE A 411 9.47 12.33 -22.85
C PHE A 411 8.63 12.78 -24.06
N GLY A 412 8.58 11.95 -25.10
CA GLY A 412 7.94 12.25 -26.37
C GLY A 412 6.42 12.04 -26.44
N GLY A 413 5.72 11.80 -25.32
CA GLY A 413 4.27 11.50 -25.31
C GLY A 413 3.94 10.01 -25.20
N ASP A 414 2.79 9.59 -25.75
CA ASP A 414 2.12 8.33 -25.42
C ASP A 414 2.27 7.22 -26.48
N LYS A 415 3.00 7.50 -27.57
CA LYS A 415 3.26 6.51 -28.64
C LYS A 415 3.93 5.25 -28.08
N GLN A 416 3.66 4.11 -28.70
CA GLN A 416 4.26 2.83 -28.32
C GLN A 416 5.80 2.91 -28.29
N GLU A 417 6.40 3.74 -29.15
CA GLU A 417 7.85 3.96 -29.14
C GLU A 417 8.35 4.64 -27.87
N THR A 418 7.66 5.67 -27.38
CA THR A 418 7.98 6.28 -26.08
C THR A 418 7.75 5.28 -24.94
N MET A 419 6.69 4.46 -25.02
CA MET A 419 6.44 3.40 -24.02
C MET A 419 7.58 2.38 -23.97
N ARG A 420 8.19 2.05 -25.12
CA ARG A 420 9.41 1.21 -25.16
C ARG A 420 10.59 1.90 -24.51
N LEU A 421 10.77 3.20 -24.74
CA LEU A 421 11.85 3.94 -24.09
C LEU A 421 11.74 3.92 -22.56
N TYR A 422 10.53 4.10 -22.00
CA TYR A 422 10.31 3.94 -20.56
C TYR A 422 10.72 2.56 -20.07
N HIS A 423 10.27 1.51 -20.76
CA HIS A 423 10.60 0.12 -20.46
C HIS A 423 12.11 -0.12 -20.48
N ASP A 424 12.79 0.31 -21.54
CA ASP A 424 14.21 0.10 -21.75
C ASP A 424 15.05 0.83 -20.69
N ILE A 425 14.66 2.06 -20.32
CA ILE A 425 15.32 2.81 -19.23
C ILE A 425 15.16 2.07 -17.90
N LEU A 426 13.95 1.61 -17.58
CA LEU A 426 13.68 0.88 -16.34
C LEU A 426 14.44 -0.45 -16.28
N ALA A 427 14.44 -1.22 -17.37
CA ALA A 427 15.13 -2.50 -17.46
C ALA A 427 16.65 -2.33 -17.30
N ASP A 428 17.25 -1.38 -18.04
CA ASP A 428 18.68 -1.08 -17.88
C ASP A 428 18.97 -0.56 -16.47
N ALA A 429 18.16 0.35 -15.92
CA ALA A 429 18.34 0.84 -14.56
C ALA A 429 18.29 -0.30 -13.52
N ASN A 430 17.44 -1.31 -13.73
CA ASN A 430 17.40 -2.48 -12.86
C ASN A 430 18.71 -3.26 -12.93
N ASP A 431 19.26 -3.53 -14.12
CA ASP A 431 20.56 -4.22 -14.28
C ASP A 431 21.70 -3.56 -13.48
N TYR A 432 21.65 -2.22 -13.33
CA TYR A 432 22.65 -1.45 -12.59
C TYR A 432 22.24 -1.06 -11.17
N GLY A 433 21.08 -1.52 -10.70
CA GLY A 433 20.62 -1.31 -9.33
C GLY A 433 20.16 0.12 -9.02
N LEU A 434 19.56 0.81 -10.00
CA LEU A 434 19.11 2.21 -9.90
C LEU A 434 17.59 2.32 -9.77
N LEU A 435 17.13 3.16 -8.85
CA LEU A 435 15.73 3.62 -8.83
C LEU A 435 15.47 4.62 -9.96
N VAL A 436 14.23 4.66 -10.45
CA VAL A 436 13.84 5.59 -11.53
C VAL A 436 12.60 6.39 -11.14
N VAL A 437 12.72 7.71 -11.25
CA VAL A 437 11.61 8.68 -11.20
C VAL A 437 11.42 9.28 -12.59
N PHE A 438 10.18 9.41 -13.07
CA PHE A 438 9.89 10.03 -14.37
C PHE A 438 9.20 11.39 -14.22
N HIS A 439 9.69 12.40 -14.92
CA HIS A 439 9.09 13.75 -15.05
C HIS A 439 8.83 14.08 -16.52
N GLY A 440 8.04 15.11 -16.79
CA GLY A 440 7.65 15.48 -18.15
C GLY A 440 7.11 14.27 -18.92
N CYS A 441 6.24 13.50 -18.25
CA CYS A 441 6.00 12.09 -18.55
C CYS A 441 4.52 11.73 -18.69
N THR A 442 4.25 10.51 -19.15
CA THR A 442 2.92 9.92 -19.10
C THR A 442 2.53 9.46 -17.69
N LEU A 443 1.25 9.13 -17.50
CA LEU A 443 0.72 8.48 -16.30
C LEU A 443 1.34 7.07 -16.08
N PRO A 444 1.75 6.71 -14.85
CA PRO A 444 2.15 5.33 -14.54
C PRO A 444 0.95 4.37 -14.58
N ARG A 445 1.15 3.18 -15.16
CA ARG A 445 0.09 2.23 -15.52
C ARG A 445 0.36 0.87 -14.88
N GLY A 446 0.37 0.84 -13.54
CA GLY A 446 0.72 -0.34 -12.74
C GLY A 446 2.23 -0.56 -12.59
N TRP A 447 3.03 0.47 -12.87
CA TRP A 447 4.49 0.38 -12.98
C TRP A 447 5.17 0.00 -11.67
N GLU A 448 4.59 0.36 -10.52
CA GLU A 448 5.04 -0.06 -9.18
C GLU A 448 5.13 -1.57 -9.03
N ARG A 449 4.22 -2.32 -9.67
CA ARG A 449 4.22 -3.79 -9.65
C ARG A 449 4.99 -4.38 -10.83
N MET A 450 4.93 -3.75 -11.99
CA MET A 450 5.57 -4.25 -13.21
C MET A 450 7.09 -4.12 -13.15
N TYR A 451 7.59 -3.09 -12.45
CA TYR A 451 9.00 -2.72 -12.39
C TYR A 451 9.44 -2.48 -10.95
N PRO A 452 10.23 -3.39 -10.33
CA PRO A 452 10.63 -3.28 -8.93
C PRO A 452 11.44 -2.01 -8.62
N ASN A 453 12.13 -1.45 -9.62
CA ASN A 453 12.97 -0.26 -9.49
C ASN A 453 12.29 1.05 -9.91
N TYR A 454 11.02 0.99 -10.33
CA TYR A 454 10.21 2.21 -10.51
C TYR A 454 9.87 2.81 -9.14
N ALA A 455 10.16 4.10 -8.97
CA ALA A 455 9.93 4.81 -7.72
C ALA A 455 8.68 5.71 -7.77
N ALA A 456 8.56 6.54 -8.82
CA ALA A 456 7.43 7.46 -8.99
C ALA A 456 7.40 8.10 -10.39
N SER A 457 6.30 8.77 -10.71
CA SER A 457 6.15 9.63 -11.87
C SER A 457 5.52 10.96 -11.46
N GLU A 458 5.82 12.03 -12.19
CA GLU A 458 5.16 13.34 -12.09
C GLU A 458 3.74 13.26 -12.65
N ALA A 459 3.57 13.44 -13.97
CA ALA A 459 2.29 13.42 -14.68
C ALA A 459 1.17 14.20 -13.95
N VAL A 460 1.51 15.38 -13.46
CA VAL A 460 0.65 16.30 -12.71
C VAL A 460 1.26 17.69 -12.77
N LEU A 461 0.47 18.75 -12.62
CA LEU A 461 1.02 20.08 -12.32
C LEU A 461 1.70 20.04 -10.94
N ALA A 462 2.99 19.71 -10.91
CA ALA A 462 3.77 19.52 -9.69
C ALA A 462 4.16 20.84 -9.02
N SER A 463 4.85 20.75 -7.87
CA SER A 463 5.22 21.91 -7.05
C SER A 463 6.09 22.93 -7.77
N GLU A 464 6.79 22.55 -8.85
CA GLU A 464 7.60 23.48 -9.65
C GLU A 464 6.77 24.63 -10.23
N ASN A 465 5.50 24.36 -10.56
CA ASN A 465 4.57 25.38 -11.03
C ASN A 465 4.32 26.46 -9.96
N LEU A 466 4.40 26.10 -8.66
CA LEU A 466 4.31 27.02 -7.53
C LEU A 466 5.52 27.96 -7.48
N HIS A 467 6.70 27.50 -7.91
CA HIS A 467 7.84 28.39 -8.12
C HIS A 467 7.57 29.33 -9.31
N PHE A 468 7.13 28.78 -10.45
CA PHE A 468 7.03 29.53 -11.71
C PHE A 468 5.96 30.62 -11.69
N SER A 469 4.87 30.45 -10.94
CA SER A 469 3.76 31.40 -10.99
C SER A 469 2.99 31.51 -9.68
N GLN A 470 2.55 32.75 -9.37
CA GLN A 470 1.62 32.99 -8.28
C GLN A 470 0.27 32.30 -8.52
N GLY A 471 -0.19 32.20 -9.76
CA GLY A 471 -1.45 31.54 -10.08
C GLY A 471 -1.45 30.05 -9.71
N ALA A 472 -0.31 29.36 -9.77
CA ALA A 472 -0.21 27.99 -9.28
C ALA A 472 -0.28 27.94 -7.74
N CYS A 473 0.41 28.85 -7.04
CA CYS A 473 0.26 28.99 -5.58
C CYS A 473 -1.21 29.20 -5.19
N ASP A 474 -1.91 30.10 -5.88
CA ASP A 474 -3.32 30.41 -5.61
C ASP A 474 -4.25 29.19 -5.81
N ASN A 475 -3.86 28.24 -6.67
CA ASN A 475 -4.59 27.02 -6.96
C ASN A 475 -4.07 25.76 -6.22
N GLU A 476 -3.05 25.88 -5.38
CA GLU A 476 -2.43 24.73 -4.70
C GLU A 476 -3.46 23.93 -3.89
N ALA A 477 -4.25 24.62 -3.06
CA ALA A 477 -5.28 23.97 -2.25
C ALA A 477 -6.32 23.27 -3.11
N PHE A 478 -6.78 23.91 -4.19
CA PHE A 478 -7.75 23.34 -5.12
C PHE A 478 -7.24 22.04 -5.72
N ASN A 479 -6.03 22.04 -6.28
CA ASN A 479 -5.40 20.85 -6.87
C ASN A 479 -5.18 19.74 -5.82
N ALA A 480 -4.73 20.08 -4.62
CA ALA A 480 -4.52 19.13 -3.54
C ALA A 480 -5.79 18.36 -3.14
N THR A 481 -6.96 19.00 -3.23
CA THR A 481 -8.25 18.34 -2.97
C THR A 481 -8.74 17.45 -4.11
N ILE A 482 -8.01 17.32 -5.22
CA ILE A 482 -8.40 16.52 -6.39
C ILE A 482 -7.50 15.30 -6.53
N HIS A 483 -6.18 15.49 -6.38
CA HIS A 483 -5.19 14.44 -6.59
C HIS A 483 -5.47 13.09 -5.91
N PRO A 484 -5.88 12.98 -4.63
CA PRO A 484 -6.14 11.69 -4.00
C PRO A 484 -7.35 10.94 -4.59
N PHE A 485 -8.23 11.63 -5.31
CA PHE A 485 -9.42 11.05 -5.96
C PHE A 485 -9.21 10.73 -7.44
N VAL A 486 -8.13 11.22 -8.05
CA VAL A 486 -7.89 11.12 -9.49
C VAL A 486 -6.44 10.67 -9.76
N ARG A 487 -5.51 11.60 -9.98
CA ARG A 487 -4.13 11.30 -10.40
C ARG A 487 -3.39 10.34 -9.47
N ASN A 488 -3.45 10.55 -8.16
CA ASN A 488 -2.73 9.74 -7.17
C ASN A 488 -3.56 8.52 -6.71
N ALA A 489 -4.83 8.42 -7.14
CA ALA A 489 -5.65 7.23 -6.90
C ALA A 489 -5.16 6.02 -7.71
N VAL A 490 -4.44 6.21 -8.82
CA VAL A 490 -4.02 5.10 -9.71
C VAL A 490 -2.52 4.81 -9.70
N GLY A 491 -1.72 5.62 -9.03
CA GLY A 491 -0.28 5.43 -8.95
C GLY A 491 0.45 6.57 -8.25
N SER A 492 1.72 6.33 -7.98
CA SER A 492 2.66 7.23 -7.32
C SER A 492 2.73 8.57 -8.05
N MET A 493 2.83 9.66 -7.28
CA MET A 493 2.83 11.03 -7.76
C MET A 493 3.99 11.78 -7.11
N ASP A 494 5.07 11.97 -7.85
CA ASP A 494 6.21 12.78 -7.41
C ASP A 494 5.85 14.27 -7.56
N PHE A 495 5.11 14.79 -6.59
CA PHE A 495 4.69 16.18 -6.57
C PHE A 495 5.83 17.14 -6.18
N GLY A 496 6.87 16.64 -5.50
CA GLY A 496 8.04 17.41 -5.09
C GLY A 496 7.74 18.62 -4.20
N GLY A 497 6.66 18.60 -3.41
CA GLY A 497 6.11 19.76 -2.68
C GLY A 497 6.36 19.77 -1.17
N SER A 498 5.36 20.21 -0.41
CA SER A 498 5.41 20.41 1.06
C SER A 498 6.45 21.44 1.51
N ALA A 499 6.52 22.56 0.80
CA ALA A 499 7.43 23.65 1.11
C ALA A 499 7.06 24.36 2.43
N LEU A 500 8.09 24.66 3.24
CA LEU A 500 7.93 25.49 4.45
C LEU A 500 8.34 26.96 4.21
N ASN A 501 9.05 27.26 3.12
CA ASN A 501 9.27 28.64 2.70
C ASN A 501 7.93 29.37 2.47
N LYS A 502 7.89 30.67 2.78
CA LYS A 502 6.76 31.55 2.48
C LYS A 502 6.83 32.08 1.06
N HIS A 503 8.04 32.21 0.51
CA HIS A 503 8.28 32.61 -0.87
C HIS A 503 9.22 31.61 -1.55
N TYR A 504 8.94 31.29 -2.81
CA TYR A 504 9.72 30.37 -3.61
C TYR A 504 11.01 31.04 -4.12
N ASN A 505 11.96 31.23 -3.20
CA ASN A 505 13.34 31.61 -3.47
C ASN A 505 14.24 31.21 -2.29
N ALA A 506 15.54 31.04 -2.54
CA ALA A 506 16.52 30.58 -1.55
C ALA A 506 16.67 31.48 -0.31
N ALA A 507 16.35 32.77 -0.40
CA ALA A 507 16.43 33.70 0.72
C ALA A 507 15.13 33.77 1.54
N ASN A 508 14.07 33.06 1.11
CA ASN A 508 12.71 33.18 1.64
C ASN A 508 12.20 34.64 1.72
N ALA A 509 12.80 35.52 0.91
CA ALA A 509 12.51 36.95 0.90
C ALA A 509 11.19 37.22 0.16
N PRO A 510 10.47 38.33 0.44
CA PRO A 510 9.19 38.66 -0.21
C PRO A 510 9.36 39.05 -1.69
N LYS A 511 9.72 38.07 -2.51
CA LYS A 511 10.01 38.17 -3.94
C LYS A 511 9.62 36.85 -4.63
N GLY A 512 9.12 36.95 -5.86
CA GLY A 512 8.65 35.78 -6.60
C GLY A 512 7.31 35.28 -6.07
N SER A 513 6.98 34.04 -6.38
CA SER A 513 5.72 33.41 -5.97
C SER A 513 5.66 33.23 -4.45
N LYS A 514 4.53 33.58 -3.86
CA LYS A 514 4.23 33.48 -2.43
C LYS A 514 3.31 32.29 -2.19
N ARG A 515 3.68 31.41 -1.26
CA ARG A 515 2.81 30.35 -0.76
C ARG A 515 1.62 30.96 -0.04
N VAL A 516 0.41 30.51 -0.38
CA VAL A 516 -0.86 30.99 0.22
C VAL A 516 -1.51 29.95 1.14
N THR A 517 -0.94 28.74 1.21
CA THR A 517 -1.36 27.67 2.11
C THR A 517 -0.57 27.69 3.42
N SER A 518 -1.14 27.11 4.48
CA SER A 518 -0.51 27.07 5.81
C SER A 518 0.64 26.07 5.91
N ASP A 519 1.44 26.16 6.99
CA ASP A 519 2.45 25.15 7.32
C ASP A 519 1.79 23.79 7.59
N VAL A 520 0.65 23.76 8.28
CA VAL A 520 -0.09 22.50 8.55
C VAL A 520 -0.65 21.89 7.26
N PHE A 521 -1.06 22.72 6.29
CA PHE A 521 -1.42 22.24 4.95
C PHE A 521 -0.23 21.54 4.29
N ALA A 522 0.98 22.13 4.34
CA ALA A 522 2.19 21.51 3.79
C ALA A 522 2.53 20.16 4.46
N LEU A 523 2.32 20.05 5.79
CA LEU A 523 2.47 18.78 6.51
C LEU A 523 1.41 17.75 6.11
N ALA A 524 0.17 18.20 5.91
CA ALA A 524 -0.93 17.35 5.49
C ALA A 524 -0.69 16.78 4.08
N THR A 525 -0.18 17.58 3.14
CA THR A 525 0.14 17.13 1.78
C THR A 525 1.32 16.16 1.74
N ALA A 526 2.26 16.23 2.68
CA ALA A 526 3.37 15.28 2.81
C ALA A 526 2.88 13.84 3.10
N VAL A 527 1.72 13.71 3.78
CA VAL A 527 1.06 12.42 4.00
C VAL A 527 0.08 12.10 2.87
N MET A 528 -0.63 13.12 2.37
CA MET A 528 -1.72 12.93 1.40
C MET A 528 -1.23 12.42 0.05
N PHE A 529 -0.11 12.95 -0.44
CA PHE A 529 0.45 12.57 -1.75
C PHE A 529 1.38 11.37 -1.59
N GLN A 530 1.00 10.24 -2.18
CA GLN A 530 1.83 9.04 -2.18
C GLN A 530 2.90 9.13 -3.27
N SER A 531 4.15 9.04 -2.82
CA SER A 531 5.32 8.64 -3.61
C SER A 531 6.27 7.94 -2.62
N ALA A 532 6.89 6.85 -3.04
CA ALA A 532 7.77 6.08 -2.15
C ALA A 532 9.12 6.77 -1.96
N LEU A 533 9.63 7.41 -3.02
CA LEU A 533 10.82 8.25 -2.99
C LEU A 533 10.38 9.72 -3.09
N GLN A 534 10.34 10.42 -1.96
CA GLN A 534 9.83 11.80 -1.88
C GLN A 534 10.98 12.79 -1.79
N HIS A 535 11.12 13.65 -2.80
CA HIS A 535 12.02 14.80 -2.72
C HIS A 535 11.24 16.05 -2.29
N PHE A 536 11.25 16.35 -0.99
CA PHE A 536 10.46 17.47 -0.46
C PHE A 536 11.10 18.82 -0.78
N ALA A 537 10.26 19.85 -0.97
CA ALA A 537 10.66 21.24 -1.23
C ALA A 537 11.11 22.00 0.02
N LEU A 538 11.98 21.37 0.82
CA LEU A 538 12.62 22.00 1.97
C LEU A 538 13.92 22.69 1.56
N ALA A 539 14.28 23.74 2.30
CA ALA A 539 15.52 24.47 2.11
C ALA A 539 16.30 24.57 3.43
N PRO A 540 17.65 24.68 3.41
CA PRO A 540 18.46 24.72 4.61
C PRO A 540 18.08 25.81 5.62
N ASN A 541 17.54 26.95 5.15
CA ASN A 541 17.05 28.02 6.04
C ASN A 541 15.87 27.58 6.93
N ASN A 542 15.15 26.51 6.57
CA ASN A 542 13.98 26.04 7.32
C ASN A 542 14.31 25.55 8.73
N ILE A 543 15.55 25.11 9.00
CA ILE A 543 15.98 24.80 10.37
C ILE A 543 15.89 26.03 11.28
N ALA A 544 16.08 27.24 10.73
CA ALA A 544 16.10 28.47 11.50
C ALA A 544 14.79 29.27 11.41
N ASP A 545 14.07 29.21 10.29
CA ASP A 545 12.91 30.08 10.03
C ASP A 545 11.54 29.40 10.06
N ALA A 546 11.47 28.07 9.99
CA ALA A 546 10.24 27.31 10.13
C ALA A 546 9.97 26.95 11.59
N PRO A 547 8.72 26.69 12.00
CA PRO A 547 8.43 26.25 13.36
C PRO A 547 9.06 24.88 13.67
N ASP A 548 9.63 24.72 14.87
CA ASP A 548 10.26 23.46 15.32
C ASP A 548 9.34 22.25 15.16
N TRP A 549 8.05 22.39 15.50
CA TRP A 549 7.07 21.31 15.38
C TRP A 549 6.84 20.85 13.92
N ALA A 550 7.05 21.73 12.95
CA ALA A 550 6.94 21.41 11.53
C ALA A 550 8.18 20.65 11.06
N ILE A 551 9.37 21.11 11.48
CA ILE A 551 10.64 20.43 11.21
C ILE A 551 10.66 19.02 11.82
N ASP A 552 10.24 18.88 13.08
CA ASP A 552 10.13 17.59 13.76
C ASP A 552 9.17 16.64 13.05
N PHE A 553 8.06 17.17 12.54
CA PHE A 553 7.13 16.37 11.74
C PHE A 553 7.79 15.90 10.44
N MET A 554 8.45 16.78 9.68
CA MET A 554 9.10 16.43 8.41
C MET A 554 10.25 15.42 8.62
N LYS A 555 11.00 15.52 9.72
CA LYS A 555 11.97 14.50 10.14
C LYS A 555 11.31 13.13 10.35
N ALA A 556 10.09 13.09 10.89
CA ALA A 556 9.41 11.86 11.28
C ALA A 556 8.45 11.26 10.24
N VAL A 557 7.92 12.04 9.28
CA VAL A 557 6.89 11.56 8.35
C VAL A 557 7.44 10.42 7.46
N PRO A 558 6.70 9.32 7.27
CA PRO A 558 7.11 8.22 6.38
C PRO A 558 6.73 8.50 4.91
N THR A 559 7.24 7.68 3.99
CA THR A 559 6.92 7.76 2.55
C THR A 559 6.27 6.49 2.00
N THR A 560 6.28 5.40 2.78
CA THR A 560 5.63 4.12 2.46
C THR A 560 4.45 3.89 3.41
N TRP A 561 3.45 3.14 2.95
CA TRP A 561 2.18 3.00 3.66
C TRP A 561 1.65 1.57 3.63
N ASP A 562 1.19 1.09 4.77
CA ASP A 562 0.60 -0.24 4.90
C ASP A 562 -0.88 -0.27 4.56
N ASP A 563 -1.58 0.83 4.80
CA ASP A 563 -2.99 0.97 4.47
C ASP A 563 -3.32 2.44 4.23
N THR A 564 -4.30 2.67 3.36
CA THR A 564 -4.87 4.00 3.09
C THR A 564 -6.39 3.89 3.18
N ARG A 565 -7.01 4.81 3.90
CA ARG A 565 -8.47 4.88 4.10
C ARG A 565 -9.00 6.24 3.70
N TYR A 566 -10.08 6.23 2.94
CA TYR A 566 -10.90 7.43 2.77
C TYR A 566 -11.67 7.72 4.07
N ILE A 567 -11.69 8.98 4.48
CA ILE A 567 -12.46 9.42 5.66
C ILE A 567 -13.63 10.29 5.22
N ASP A 568 -13.34 11.37 4.49
CA ASP A 568 -14.35 12.30 3.98
C ASP A 568 -13.77 13.18 2.87
N GLY A 569 -14.61 13.84 2.07
CA GLY A 569 -14.14 14.78 1.06
C GLY A 569 -15.07 14.95 -0.14
N TYR A 570 -14.76 15.99 -0.90
CA TYR A 570 -15.37 16.28 -2.19
C TYR A 570 -14.31 16.90 -3.12
N PRO A 571 -14.04 16.32 -4.30
CA PRO A 571 -13.01 16.82 -5.21
C PRO A 571 -13.18 18.30 -5.55
N GLY A 572 -12.13 19.09 -5.37
CA GLY A 572 -12.15 20.54 -5.61
C GLY A 572 -12.67 21.38 -4.42
N ARG A 573 -13.03 20.75 -3.29
CA ARG A 573 -13.53 21.47 -2.09
C ARG A 573 -12.71 21.15 -0.84
N TYR A 574 -12.61 19.89 -0.45
CA TYR A 574 -11.79 19.43 0.68
C TYR A 574 -11.54 17.93 0.55
N ALA A 575 -10.47 17.44 1.16
CA ALA A 575 -10.12 16.02 1.16
C ALA A 575 -9.63 15.61 2.55
N VAL A 576 -10.06 14.44 3.04
CA VAL A 576 -9.60 13.82 4.28
C VAL A 576 -9.32 12.34 4.05
N ILE A 577 -8.07 11.94 4.27
CA ILE A 577 -7.65 10.54 4.19
C ILE A 577 -6.84 10.16 5.42
N ALA A 578 -6.80 8.86 5.72
CA ALA A 578 -5.93 8.28 6.73
C ALA A 578 -4.93 7.34 6.07
N ARG A 579 -3.68 7.33 6.55
CA ARG A 579 -2.68 6.35 6.15
C ARG A 579 -1.98 5.75 7.36
N ARG A 580 -1.61 4.48 7.24
CA ARG A 580 -0.89 3.74 8.28
C ARG A 580 0.53 3.42 7.84
N HIS A 581 1.48 3.57 8.75
CA HIS A 581 2.85 3.10 8.61
C HIS A 581 3.26 2.39 9.91
N GLY A 582 3.52 1.08 9.84
CA GLY A 582 3.60 0.22 11.02
C GLY A 582 2.32 0.30 11.84
N SER A 583 2.46 0.69 13.12
CA SER A 583 1.34 0.93 14.03
C SER A 583 0.71 2.31 13.92
N ASP A 584 1.41 3.26 13.29
CA ASP A 584 1.10 4.67 13.42
C ASP A 584 0.11 5.10 12.33
N TRP A 585 -0.93 5.81 12.75
CA TRP A 585 -1.94 6.36 11.85
C TRP A 585 -1.77 7.87 11.71
N TYR A 586 -1.82 8.33 10.47
CA TYR A 586 -1.80 9.73 10.07
C TYR A 586 -3.11 10.04 9.36
N ILE A 587 -3.96 10.86 9.98
CA ILE A 587 -5.22 11.32 9.38
C ILE A 587 -5.04 12.78 9.00
N VAL A 588 -5.14 13.08 7.73
CA VAL A 588 -4.84 14.40 7.19
C VAL A 588 -6.00 14.96 6.41
N GLY A 589 -6.20 16.27 6.52
CA GLY A 589 -7.21 16.98 5.77
C GLY A 589 -6.72 18.32 5.25
N VAL A 590 -7.20 18.71 4.06
CA VAL A 590 -6.95 20.02 3.45
C VAL A 590 -8.24 20.62 2.91
N ASN A 591 -8.32 21.95 2.88
CA ASN A 591 -9.52 22.68 2.44
C ASN A 591 -9.24 23.73 1.37
N ALA A 592 -9.96 23.65 0.26
CA ALA A 592 -9.98 24.60 -0.85
C ALA A 592 -11.31 25.37 -0.99
N SER A 593 -12.30 25.07 -0.13
CA SER A 593 -13.59 25.74 -0.13
C SER A 593 -13.44 27.22 0.23
N SER A 594 -14.36 28.06 -0.22
CA SER A 594 -14.39 29.50 0.10
C SER A 594 -14.71 29.82 1.57
N SER A 595 -14.98 28.81 2.39
CA SER A 595 -15.27 28.96 3.82
C SER A 595 -14.64 27.82 4.64
N PRO A 596 -14.45 28.02 5.97
CA PRO A 596 -13.91 26.97 6.82
C PRO A 596 -14.79 25.72 6.87
N VAL A 597 -14.18 24.55 6.78
CA VAL A 597 -14.85 23.25 6.92
C VAL A 597 -14.66 22.73 8.33
N THR A 598 -15.73 22.40 9.04
CA THR A 598 -15.67 21.79 10.38
C THR A 598 -16.22 20.39 10.33
N LEU A 599 -15.42 19.42 10.76
CA LEU A 599 -15.76 18.01 10.77
C LEU A 599 -15.79 17.50 12.21
N ASN A 600 -16.72 16.60 12.49
CA ASN A 600 -16.78 15.83 13.73
C ASN A 600 -16.70 14.35 13.38
N MET A 601 -15.47 13.91 13.11
CA MET A 601 -15.15 12.61 12.53
C MET A 601 -14.98 11.56 13.62
N SER A 602 -15.33 10.30 13.29
CA SER A 602 -15.15 9.12 14.16
C SER A 602 -14.31 8.06 13.43
N PRO A 603 -13.02 8.30 13.19
CA PRO A 603 -12.21 7.37 12.41
C PRO A 603 -12.04 6.05 13.16
N ASP A 604 -12.25 4.92 12.48
CA ASP A 604 -12.24 3.59 13.11
C ASP A 604 -10.92 3.25 13.83
N MET A 605 -9.83 3.86 13.40
CA MET A 605 -8.50 3.70 14.00
C MET A 605 -8.29 4.45 15.33
N ILE A 606 -9.23 5.31 15.74
CA ILE A 606 -9.17 6.10 16.97
C ILE A 606 -10.21 5.59 17.98
N ALA A 607 -9.74 5.01 19.07
CA ALA A 607 -10.60 4.49 20.11
C ALA A 607 -11.25 5.61 20.95
N PRO A 608 -12.41 5.36 21.58
CA PRO A 608 -12.99 6.28 22.55
C PRO A 608 -12.03 6.65 23.69
N GLY A 609 -11.82 7.94 23.93
CA GLY A 609 -10.90 8.42 24.96
C GLY A 609 -9.41 8.36 24.59
N GLU A 610 -9.07 7.96 23.37
CA GLU A 610 -7.69 7.92 22.86
C GLU A 610 -7.08 9.33 22.82
N ARG A 611 -5.81 9.46 23.20
CA ARG A 611 -5.06 10.71 23.05
C ARG A 611 -4.29 10.68 21.74
N VAL A 612 -4.38 11.75 20.96
CA VAL A 612 -3.69 11.89 19.69
C VAL A 612 -3.04 13.26 19.59
N ARG A 613 -1.97 13.38 18.80
CA ARG A 613 -1.40 14.68 18.45
C ARG A 613 -2.20 15.29 17.31
N LEU A 614 -2.59 16.54 17.45
CA LEU A 614 -3.30 17.32 16.45
C LEU A 614 -2.47 18.54 16.05
N TYR A 615 -2.09 18.58 14.79
CA TYR A 615 -1.60 19.77 14.11
C TYR A 615 -2.81 20.45 13.46
N SER A 616 -3.03 21.73 13.72
CA SER A 616 -4.18 22.46 13.19
C SER A 616 -3.90 23.95 13.05
N ASP A 617 -4.55 24.57 12.07
CA ASP A 617 -4.49 26.00 11.82
C ASP A 617 -5.52 26.80 12.64
N ASP A 618 -5.14 28.02 13.03
CA ASP A 618 -6.11 29.04 13.41
C ASP A 618 -6.74 29.70 12.17
N LYS A 619 -7.68 30.64 12.39
CA LYS A 619 -8.37 31.36 11.29
C LYS A 619 -7.45 32.20 10.39
N ASN A 620 -6.21 32.46 10.81
CA ASN A 620 -5.22 33.25 10.08
C ASN A 620 -4.13 32.35 9.45
N LEU A 621 -4.35 31.04 9.38
CA LEU A 621 -3.38 30.06 8.88
C LEU A 621 -2.10 29.97 9.72
N VAL A 622 -2.19 30.31 11.02
CA VAL A 622 -1.10 30.10 11.97
C VAL A 622 -1.28 28.71 12.59
N GLY A 623 -0.36 27.81 12.24
CA GLY A 623 -0.36 26.42 12.71
C GLY A 623 0.12 26.26 14.14
N SER A 624 -0.38 25.23 14.81
CA SER A 624 0.11 24.77 16.12
C SER A 624 -0.05 23.27 16.27
N VAL A 625 0.68 22.66 17.21
CA VAL A 625 0.51 21.26 17.62
C VAL A 625 -0.02 21.21 19.05
N SER A 626 -0.97 20.31 19.30
CA SER A 626 -1.54 20.05 20.62
C SER A 626 -1.84 18.57 20.80
N GLU A 627 -2.10 18.14 22.03
CA GLU A 627 -2.65 16.82 22.30
C GLU A 627 -4.15 16.94 22.55
N VAL A 628 -4.94 16.12 21.85
CA VAL A 628 -6.40 16.09 21.98
C VAL A 628 -6.86 14.69 22.35
N LYS A 629 -7.91 14.62 23.17
CA LYS A 629 -8.53 13.37 23.58
C LYS A 629 -9.82 13.16 22.79
N ALA A 630 -9.95 12.02 22.12
CA ALA A 630 -11.19 11.61 21.47
C ALA A 630 -12.32 11.49 22.50
N ASP A 631 -13.55 11.82 22.10
CA ASP A 631 -14.69 11.76 23.01
C ASP A 631 -15.08 10.30 23.36
N LYS A 632 -16.12 10.12 24.19
CA LYS A 632 -16.62 8.79 24.60
C LYS A 632 -17.14 7.93 23.43
N LYS A 633 -17.26 8.49 22.22
CA LYS A 633 -17.66 7.82 20.99
C LYS A 633 -16.51 7.72 19.99
N GLY A 634 -15.28 8.09 20.37
CA GLY A 634 -14.13 8.09 19.45
C GLY A 634 -14.08 9.29 18.51
N ARG A 635 -14.90 10.33 18.75
CA ARG A 635 -14.98 11.47 17.84
C ARG A 635 -13.92 12.53 18.13
N ILE A 636 -13.42 13.13 17.05
CA ILE A 636 -12.53 14.29 17.07
C ILE A 636 -13.15 15.39 16.21
N LYS A 637 -13.19 16.60 16.78
CA LYS A 637 -13.62 17.80 16.08
C LYS A 637 -12.41 18.53 15.52
N VAL A 638 -12.42 18.80 14.21
CA VAL A 638 -11.39 19.58 13.50
C VAL A 638 -12.04 20.67 12.67
N THR A 639 -11.36 21.79 12.52
CA THR A 639 -11.78 22.90 11.65
C THR A 639 -10.62 23.27 10.73
N MET A 640 -10.87 23.30 9.43
CA MET A 640 -9.89 23.65 8.40
C MET A 640 -10.29 24.99 7.77
N PRO A 641 -9.54 26.09 7.97
CA PRO A 641 -9.72 27.31 7.20
C PRO A 641 -9.39 27.09 5.71
N THR A 642 -9.82 28.01 4.83
CA THR A 642 -9.45 27.97 3.40
C THR A 642 -7.94 28.07 3.24
N GLY A 643 -7.33 27.15 2.48
CA GLY A 643 -5.86 27.07 2.34
C GLY A 643 -5.15 26.46 3.56
N GLY A 644 -5.90 26.00 4.57
CA GLY A 644 -5.37 25.30 5.73
C GLY A 644 -5.66 23.81 5.72
N GLY A 645 -5.22 23.15 6.78
CA GLY A 645 -5.39 21.72 6.97
C GLY A 645 -5.30 21.27 8.41
N PHE A 646 -5.28 19.96 8.61
CA PHE A 646 -4.95 19.34 9.88
C PHE A 646 -4.15 18.05 9.67
N VAL A 647 -3.40 17.66 10.69
CA VAL A 647 -2.79 16.33 10.82
C VAL A 647 -3.12 15.78 12.20
N ILE A 648 -3.81 14.65 12.24
CA ILE A 648 -3.96 13.84 13.45
C ILE A 648 -2.97 12.70 13.34
N MET A 649 -2.10 12.58 14.34
CA MET A 649 -1.15 11.50 14.45
C MET A 649 -1.48 10.69 15.70
N LYS A 650 -1.85 9.42 15.48
CA LYS A 650 -1.95 8.41 16.52
C LYS A 650 -0.70 7.55 16.44
N ARG A 651 0.17 7.66 17.45
CA ARG A 651 1.33 6.77 17.60
C ARG A 651 1.02 5.68 18.61
N SER A 652 1.51 4.47 18.39
CA SER A 652 1.56 3.46 19.45
C SER A 652 2.46 3.97 20.60
N ASN A 653 2.22 3.53 21.83
CA ASN A 653 3.09 3.92 22.95
C ASN A 653 4.41 3.13 22.85
N PRO A 654 5.55 3.75 22.48
CA PRO A 654 6.81 3.02 22.35
C PRO A 654 7.29 2.45 23.69
N ASP A 655 6.83 3.04 24.81
CA ASP A 655 7.15 2.58 26.16
C ASP A 655 6.20 1.44 26.62
N PHE A 656 5.23 0.99 25.81
CA PHE A 656 4.45 -0.21 26.11
C PHE A 656 4.98 -1.42 25.33
N HIS A 657 5.77 -2.26 26.01
CA HIS A 657 6.42 -3.43 25.41
C HIS A 657 5.50 -4.65 25.48
N VAL A 658 5.07 -5.16 24.32
CA VAL A 658 4.18 -6.31 24.20
C VAL A 658 4.95 -7.57 23.84
N TYR A 659 4.59 -8.70 24.44
CA TYR A 659 5.19 -10.00 24.19
C TYR A 659 4.14 -11.06 23.86
N LEU A 660 4.36 -11.79 22.77
CA LEU A 660 3.48 -12.87 22.34
C LEU A 660 3.92 -14.18 22.99
N CYS A 661 3.03 -14.86 23.70
CA CYS A 661 3.30 -16.12 24.37
C CYS A 661 2.49 -17.22 23.70
N LEU A 662 3.17 -18.27 23.21
CA LEU A 662 2.53 -19.40 22.59
C LEU A 662 3.18 -20.73 22.96
N GLY A 663 2.46 -21.83 22.73
CA GLY A 663 2.99 -23.17 22.98
C GLY A 663 1.94 -24.13 23.52
N GLN A 664 2.41 -25.12 24.27
CA GLN A 664 1.57 -26.20 24.79
C GLN A 664 1.33 -26.05 26.31
N SER A 665 1.20 -27.18 27.03
CA SER A 665 0.83 -27.27 28.43
C SER A 665 1.72 -26.47 29.39
N ASN A 666 3.04 -26.39 29.13
CA ASN A 666 3.93 -25.56 29.94
C ASN A 666 3.70 -24.05 29.74
N MET A 667 3.41 -23.58 28.51
CA MET A 667 3.07 -22.17 28.28
C MET A 667 1.64 -21.84 28.74
N GLU A 668 0.71 -22.78 28.58
CA GLU A 668 -0.68 -22.69 29.03
C GLU A 668 -0.77 -22.53 30.56
N GLY A 669 0.14 -23.18 31.27
CA GLY A 669 0.28 -23.09 32.72
C GLY A 669 -0.48 -24.20 33.44
N ASN A 670 0.24 -25.22 33.90
CA ASN A 670 -0.35 -26.38 34.58
C ASN A 670 -0.33 -26.27 36.12
N ALA A 671 0.63 -25.56 36.71
CA ALA A 671 0.74 -25.49 38.16
C ALA A 671 -0.35 -24.59 38.76
N ARG A 672 -1.00 -25.03 39.84
CA ARG A 672 -1.91 -24.15 40.58
C ARG A 672 -1.11 -22.98 41.18
N TYR A 673 -1.53 -21.75 40.88
CA TYR A 673 -0.92 -20.56 41.46
C TYR A 673 -1.24 -20.46 42.97
N GLU A 674 -0.29 -19.92 43.73
CA GLU A 674 -0.34 -19.75 45.18
C GLU A 674 -0.69 -18.30 45.55
N SER A 675 -0.88 -18.02 46.84
CA SER A 675 -1.27 -16.68 47.31
C SER A 675 -0.27 -15.59 46.87
N CYS A 676 1.03 -15.89 46.92
CA CYS A 676 2.09 -14.98 46.48
C CYS A 676 2.01 -14.62 44.99
N ASP A 677 1.45 -15.48 44.15
CA ASP A 677 1.30 -15.24 42.71
C ASP A 677 0.13 -14.31 42.40
N THR A 678 -0.76 -14.05 43.35
CA THR A 678 -1.91 -13.14 43.16
C THR A 678 -1.73 -11.77 43.81
N ALA A 679 -0.64 -11.59 44.57
CA ALA A 679 -0.34 -10.36 45.30
C ALA A 679 0.81 -9.56 44.66
N GLY A 680 0.85 -8.26 44.94
CA GLY A 680 2.00 -7.39 44.61
C GLY A 680 2.26 -7.20 43.11
N ILE A 681 1.24 -7.35 42.26
CA ILE A 681 1.38 -7.23 40.81
C ILE A 681 1.43 -5.74 40.45
N SER A 682 2.50 -5.32 39.79
CA SER A 682 2.64 -3.95 39.32
C SER A 682 1.50 -3.58 38.37
N PRO A 683 0.90 -2.37 38.49
CA PRO A 683 -0.10 -1.89 37.55
C PRO A 683 0.45 -1.71 36.13
N ARG A 684 1.79 -1.66 35.97
CA ARG A 684 2.51 -1.61 34.67
C ARG A 684 2.62 -2.96 33.97
N PHE A 685 2.16 -4.06 34.59
CA PHE A 685 2.18 -5.39 33.98
C PHE A 685 0.76 -5.80 33.57
N HIS A 686 0.56 -5.91 32.26
CA HIS A 686 -0.73 -6.11 31.61
C HIS A 686 -0.82 -7.46 30.90
N MET A 687 -2.03 -7.98 30.80
CA MET A 687 -2.37 -9.17 30.02
C MET A 687 -3.54 -8.84 29.09
N MET A 688 -3.44 -9.14 27.80
CA MET A 688 -4.58 -9.04 26.88
C MET A 688 -5.33 -10.36 26.88
N ALA A 689 -6.62 -10.33 27.19
CA ALA A 689 -7.41 -11.55 27.26
C ALA A 689 -7.58 -12.13 25.85
N ALA A 690 -6.95 -13.28 25.61
CA ALA A 690 -7.06 -13.97 24.34
C ALA A 690 -8.38 -14.75 24.21
N VAL A 691 -9.17 -14.91 25.28
CA VAL A 691 -10.52 -15.51 25.30
C VAL A 691 -11.40 -14.78 26.32
N ASP A 692 -12.72 -14.96 26.25
CA ASP A 692 -13.62 -14.49 27.30
C ASP A 692 -13.46 -15.31 28.59
N MET A 693 -13.28 -14.62 29.72
CA MET A 693 -13.19 -15.20 31.05
C MET A 693 -14.21 -14.49 31.98
N PRO A 694 -15.51 -14.72 31.79
CA PRO A 694 -16.56 -13.99 32.52
C PRO A 694 -16.45 -14.16 34.04
N GLY A 695 -16.03 -15.33 34.53
CA GLY A 695 -15.79 -15.58 35.97
C GLY A 695 -14.67 -14.75 36.60
N LYS A 696 -13.87 -14.06 35.78
CA LYS A 696 -12.83 -13.11 36.21
C LYS A 696 -13.11 -11.68 35.74
N GLY A 697 -14.27 -11.43 35.11
CA GLY A 697 -14.62 -10.13 34.53
C GLY A 697 -13.73 -9.71 33.35
N ARG A 698 -13.08 -10.65 32.67
CA ARG A 698 -12.19 -10.36 31.53
C ARG A 698 -12.84 -10.73 30.21
N LEU A 699 -12.85 -9.79 29.26
CA LEU A 699 -13.39 -9.97 27.91
C LEU A 699 -12.25 -10.00 26.90
N LYS A 700 -12.42 -10.82 25.86
CA LYS A 700 -11.46 -10.97 24.76
C LYS A 700 -11.06 -9.62 24.17
N GLY A 701 -9.77 -9.44 23.88
CA GLY A 701 -9.21 -8.25 23.22
C GLY A 701 -9.02 -7.03 24.13
N ARG A 702 -9.17 -7.17 25.45
CA ARG A 702 -8.96 -6.08 26.43
C ARG A 702 -7.78 -6.34 27.34
N TRP A 703 -7.10 -5.26 27.75
CA TRP A 703 -6.01 -5.27 28.71
C TRP A 703 -6.50 -5.27 30.17
N TYR A 704 -5.85 -6.08 30.99
CA TYR A 704 -6.07 -6.17 32.44
C TYR A 704 -4.73 -6.25 33.16
N THR A 705 -4.67 -5.90 34.44
CA THR A 705 -3.50 -6.22 35.27
C THR A 705 -3.25 -7.74 35.23
N ALA A 706 -1.99 -8.12 35.00
CA ALA A 706 -1.56 -9.49 34.73
C ALA A 706 -1.57 -10.42 35.96
N GLN A 707 -2.77 -10.69 36.46
CA GLN A 707 -3.01 -11.63 37.55
C GLN A 707 -3.37 -13.02 37.01
N PRO A 708 -2.73 -14.11 37.48
CA PRO A 708 -3.02 -15.46 37.05
C PRO A 708 -4.52 -15.83 37.22
N PRO A 709 -5.05 -16.70 36.35
CA PRO A 709 -4.37 -17.28 35.17
C PRO A 709 -4.31 -16.30 33.99
N LEU A 710 -3.27 -16.42 33.15
CA LEU A 710 -3.08 -15.55 31.98
C LEU A 710 -3.60 -16.14 30.67
N ALA A 711 -3.57 -17.47 30.51
CA ALA A 711 -4.02 -18.13 29.27
C ALA A 711 -5.55 -18.19 29.18
N ARG A 712 -6.20 -18.90 30.12
CA ARG A 712 -7.67 -19.07 30.19
C ARG A 712 -8.16 -19.28 31.62
N GLY A 713 -9.47 -19.12 31.84
CA GLY A 713 -10.06 -19.07 33.19
C GLY A 713 -9.89 -20.31 34.07
N ASN A 714 -9.58 -21.48 33.48
CA ASN A 714 -9.37 -22.75 34.17
C ASN A 714 -7.90 -23.23 34.16
N THR A 715 -6.96 -22.38 33.74
CA THR A 715 -5.52 -22.71 33.70
C THR A 715 -4.79 -22.25 34.97
N GLY A 716 -3.51 -22.59 35.07
CA GLY A 716 -2.64 -22.32 36.21
C GLY A 716 -1.64 -21.17 35.96
N LEU A 717 -0.49 -21.30 36.62
CA LEU A 717 0.67 -20.40 36.52
C LEU A 717 1.49 -20.75 35.27
N THR A 718 1.84 -19.73 34.49
CA THR A 718 2.67 -19.83 33.27
C THR A 718 4.01 -19.13 33.49
N PRO A 719 5.10 -19.50 32.79
CA PRO A 719 6.34 -18.73 32.84
C PRO A 719 6.15 -17.25 32.47
N ALA A 720 5.12 -16.90 31.68
CA ALA A 720 4.78 -15.51 31.36
C ALA A 720 4.45 -14.64 32.60
N ASP A 721 3.94 -15.25 33.68
CA ASP A 721 3.58 -14.54 34.92
C ASP A 721 4.80 -13.87 35.59
N TYR A 722 5.93 -14.56 35.64
CA TYR A 722 7.15 -14.05 36.28
C TYR A 722 8.12 -13.43 35.29
N PHE A 723 7.98 -13.73 33.99
CA PHE A 723 8.62 -13.00 32.92
C PHE A 723 8.27 -11.49 32.97
N GLY A 724 6.98 -11.16 32.93
CA GLY A 724 6.57 -9.75 32.89
C GLY A 724 6.86 -9.02 34.21
N ARG A 725 6.74 -9.69 35.36
CA ARG A 725 7.10 -9.12 36.67
C ARG A 725 8.57 -8.75 36.76
N GLU A 726 9.45 -9.64 36.32
CA GLU A 726 10.89 -9.40 36.38
C GLU A 726 11.33 -8.32 35.36
N LEU A 727 10.67 -8.24 34.19
CA LEU A 727 10.85 -7.14 33.25
C LEU A 727 10.45 -5.79 33.86
N VAL A 728 9.23 -5.65 34.39
CA VAL A 728 8.75 -4.39 34.96
C VAL A 728 9.62 -3.92 36.14
N LYS A 729 10.18 -4.86 36.91
CA LYS A 729 11.14 -4.55 37.98
C LYS A 729 12.46 -3.98 37.45
N SER A 730 12.88 -4.40 36.26
CA SER A 730 14.19 -4.07 35.68
C SER A 730 14.15 -2.91 34.67
N LEU A 731 12.99 -2.62 34.10
CA LEU A 731 12.78 -1.60 33.07
C LEU A 731 12.46 -0.21 33.67
N PRO A 732 12.81 0.90 32.98
CA PRO A 732 12.54 2.27 33.44
C PRO A 732 11.07 2.48 33.81
N GLU A 733 10.79 3.37 34.77
CA GLU A 733 9.46 3.52 35.38
C GLU A 733 8.33 3.83 34.39
N LYS A 734 8.64 4.52 33.29
CA LYS A 734 7.70 4.83 32.21
C LYS A 734 7.28 3.63 31.35
N VAL A 735 8.01 2.52 31.41
CA VAL A 735 7.79 1.36 30.53
C VAL A 735 6.71 0.45 31.10
N GLU A 736 5.69 0.16 30.32
CA GLU A 736 4.67 -0.84 30.61
C GLU A 736 5.01 -2.15 29.88
N VAL A 737 4.57 -3.29 30.41
CA VAL A 737 4.80 -4.61 29.83
C VAL A 737 3.46 -5.30 29.63
N GLY A 738 3.20 -5.76 28.41
CA GLY A 738 1.99 -6.49 28.04
C GLY A 738 2.32 -7.91 27.59
N VAL A 739 1.49 -8.89 27.97
CA VAL A 739 1.58 -10.26 27.44
C VAL A 739 0.26 -10.71 26.81
N ILE A 740 0.38 -11.48 25.72
CA ILE A 740 -0.75 -12.13 25.04
C ILE A 740 -0.47 -13.63 25.06
N ASN A 741 -1.26 -14.42 25.79
CA ASN A 741 -0.99 -15.86 25.94
C ASN A 741 -2.03 -16.71 25.19
N VAL A 742 -1.57 -17.36 24.11
CA VAL A 742 -2.36 -18.32 23.32
C VAL A 742 -1.60 -19.66 23.31
N ALA A 743 -2.01 -20.58 24.16
CA ALA A 743 -1.37 -21.88 24.31
C ALA A 743 -2.42 -22.98 24.52
N VAL A 744 -2.13 -24.20 24.06
CA VAL A 744 -3.07 -25.35 24.15
C VAL A 744 -2.33 -26.59 24.64
N GLY A 745 -2.70 -27.10 25.82
CA GLY A 745 -2.14 -28.32 26.39
C GLY A 745 -2.38 -29.56 25.53
N GLY A 746 -1.38 -30.43 25.45
CA GLY A 746 -1.40 -31.71 24.72
C GLY A 746 -1.53 -31.62 23.19
N CYS A 747 -1.53 -30.42 22.59
CA CYS A 747 -1.47 -30.29 21.13
C CYS A 747 -0.01 -30.36 20.64
N ARG A 748 0.22 -30.68 19.36
CA ARG A 748 1.55 -30.45 18.77
C ARG A 748 1.66 -29.00 18.25
N ILE A 749 2.87 -28.53 17.95
CA ILE A 749 3.10 -27.18 17.40
C ILE A 749 2.36 -26.92 16.08
N GLU A 750 2.05 -27.98 15.33
CA GLU A 750 1.25 -27.99 14.10
C GLU A 750 -0.16 -27.41 14.29
N LEU A 751 -0.69 -27.32 15.52
CA LEU A 751 -1.94 -26.61 15.79
C LEU A 751 -1.85 -25.11 15.46
N PHE A 752 -0.65 -24.54 15.51
CA PHE A 752 -0.39 -23.15 15.15
C PHE A 752 -0.01 -22.99 13.67
N ASP A 753 -0.02 -24.05 12.87
CA ASP A 753 0.16 -23.95 11.42
C ASP A 753 -1.20 -23.70 10.75
N PRO A 754 -1.47 -22.51 10.19
CA PRO A 754 -2.77 -22.19 9.61
C PRO A 754 -3.13 -23.06 8.38
N ILE A 755 -2.16 -23.69 7.72
CA ILE A 755 -2.41 -24.60 6.59
C ILE A 755 -2.95 -25.94 7.11
N ASN A 756 -2.34 -26.47 8.17
CA ASN A 756 -2.61 -27.82 8.65
C ASN A 756 -3.53 -27.87 9.89
N CYS A 757 -3.85 -26.73 10.49
CA CYS A 757 -4.61 -26.63 11.75
C CYS A 757 -5.96 -27.35 11.70
N ALA A 758 -6.75 -27.14 10.65
CA ALA A 758 -8.08 -27.77 10.53
C ALA A 758 -8.00 -29.30 10.49
N ASP A 759 -7.03 -29.85 9.73
CA ASP A 759 -6.82 -31.29 9.64
C ASP A 759 -6.21 -31.86 10.92
N HIS A 760 -5.30 -31.12 11.54
CA HIS A 760 -4.76 -31.47 12.85
C HIS A 760 -5.89 -31.61 13.87
N ILE A 761 -6.81 -30.64 13.96
CA ILE A 761 -7.94 -30.64 14.90
C ILE A 761 -8.87 -31.85 14.69
N LYS A 762 -9.16 -32.25 13.45
CA LYS A 762 -10.08 -33.38 13.15
C LYS A 762 -9.68 -34.66 13.89
N GLY A 763 -8.37 -34.95 13.93
CA GLY A 763 -7.81 -36.15 14.56
C GLY A 763 -7.66 -36.11 16.09
N GLN A 764 -8.02 -35.00 16.75
CA GLN A 764 -7.77 -34.80 18.19
C GLN A 764 -8.92 -35.27 19.08
N PRO A 765 -8.64 -35.59 20.36
CA PRO A 765 -9.68 -35.92 21.34
C PRO A 765 -10.62 -34.74 21.62
N ASP A 766 -11.84 -35.04 22.07
CA ASP A 766 -12.90 -34.04 22.26
C ASP A 766 -12.54 -32.94 23.27
N TRP A 767 -11.77 -33.26 24.31
CA TRP A 767 -11.32 -32.27 25.29
C TRP A 767 -10.43 -31.21 24.63
N LEU A 768 -9.54 -31.61 23.71
CA LEU A 768 -8.65 -30.69 23.00
C LEU A 768 -9.47 -29.85 22.02
N LYS A 769 -10.35 -30.48 21.22
CA LYS A 769 -11.29 -29.76 20.33
C LYS A 769 -12.09 -28.71 21.11
N SER A 770 -12.55 -29.04 22.32
CA SER A 770 -13.24 -28.10 23.19
C SER A 770 -12.37 -26.91 23.60
N THR A 771 -11.09 -27.14 23.91
CA THR A 771 -10.14 -26.09 24.22
C THR A 771 -9.92 -25.15 23.03
N VAL A 772 -9.67 -25.69 21.83
CA VAL A 772 -9.40 -24.87 20.62
C VAL A 772 -10.63 -24.05 20.19
N ARG A 773 -11.85 -24.49 20.48
CA ARG A 773 -13.07 -23.69 20.22
C ARG A 773 -13.07 -22.32 20.91
N ASN A 774 -12.39 -22.17 22.05
CA ASN A 774 -12.26 -20.85 22.70
C ASN A 774 -11.43 -19.86 21.86
N TYR A 775 -10.62 -20.38 20.94
CA TYR A 775 -9.83 -19.67 19.96
C TYR A 775 -10.43 -19.76 18.55
N ASP A 776 -11.75 -19.96 18.45
CA ASP A 776 -12.49 -20.07 17.18
C ASP A 776 -11.95 -21.17 16.25
N ASN A 777 -11.41 -22.26 16.82
CA ASN A 777 -10.73 -23.34 16.09
C ASN A 777 -9.47 -22.90 15.33
N ASN A 778 -8.88 -21.75 15.66
CA ASN A 778 -7.65 -21.26 15.03
C ASN A 778 -6.79 -20.44 16.01
N PRO A 779 -5.97 -21.10 16.85
CA PRO A 779 -5.10 -20.42 17.81
C PRO A 779 -4.08 -19.49 17.15
N TYR A 780 -3.58 -19.85 15.95
CA TYR A 780 -2.70 -18.99 15.18
C TYR A 780 -3.39 -17.66 14.84
N GLN A 781 -4.55 -17.71 14.19
CA GLN A 781 -5.28 -16.50 13.83
C GLN A 781 -5.65 -15.68 15.07
N ARG A 782 -6.03 -16.34 16.18
CA ARG A 782 -6.28 -15.62 17.43
C ARG A 782 -5.04 -14.87 17.92
N LEU A 783 -3.87 -15.49 17.87
CA LEU A 783 -2.62 -14.82 18.27
C LEU A 783 -2.36 -13.59 17.39
N ILE A 784 -2.51 -13.72 16.07
CA ILE A 784 -2.33 -12.63 15.10
C ILE A 784 -3.34 -11.50 15.34
N ASP A 785 -4.62 -11.82 15.55
CA ASP A 785 -5.67 -10.82 15.79
C ASP A 785 -5.38 -10.00 17.06
N MET A 786 -4.98 -10.68 18.15
CA MET A 786 -4.63 -10.00 19.40
C MET A 786 -3.33 -9.22 19.28
N ALA A 787 -2.34 -9.73 18.54
CA ALA A 787 -1.09 -9.03 18.28
C ALA A 787 -1.30 -7.75 17.47
N ARG A 788 -2.14 -7.79 16.42
CA ARG A 788 -2.54 -6.60 15.65
C ARG A 788 -3.29 -5.58 16.51
N ALA A 789 -4.18 -6.05 17.38
CA ALA A 789 -4.84 -5.16 18.34
C ALA A 789 -3.81 -4.50 19.27
N ALA A 790 -2.84 -5.27 19.78
CA ALA A 790 -1.81 -4.75 20.66
C ALA A 790 -0.80 -3.81 19.99
N GLN A 791 -0.52 -3.98 18.69
CA GLN A 791 0.29 -3.02 17.92
C GLN A 791 -0.35 -1.62 17.87
N ALA A 792 -1.67 -1.51 18.10
CA ALA A 792 -2.34 -0.22 18.21
C ALA A 792 -2.04 0.50 19.54
N ASP A 793 -1.62 -0.24 20.57
CA ASP A 793 -1.39 0.25 21.93
C ASP A 793 0.11 0.37 22.26
N GLY A 794 0.93 -0.54 21.73
CA GLY A 794 2.36 -0.65 22.05
C GLY A 794 3.18 -1.35 20.97
N VAL A 795 4.42 -1.72 21.31
CA VAL A 795 5.39 -2.33 20.39
C VAL A 795 5.64 -3.78 20.77
N ILE A 796 5.50 -4.69 19.82
CA ILE A 796 5.86 -6.10 20.03
C ILE A 796 7.38 -6.20 20.11
N LYS A 797 7.90 -6.69 21.25
CA LYS A 797 9.34 -6.76 21.54
C LYS A 797 9.89 -8.18 21.58
N GLY A 798 9.06 -9.21 21.50
CA GLY A 798 9.55 -10.59 21.49
C GLY A 798 8.44 -11.62 21.53
N ILE A 799 8.82 -12.86 21.24
CA ILE A 799 7.93 -14.02 21.21
C ILE A 799 8.47 -15.08 22.18
N LEU A 800 7.63 -15.56 23.10
CA LEU A 800 7.93 -16.61 24.05
C LEU A 800 7.26 -17.90 23.59
N LEU A 801 8.05 -18.95 23.43
CA LEU A 801 7.60 -20.29 23.09
C LEU A 801 7.93 -21.26 24.23
N HIS A 802 6.97 -22.08 24.65
CA HIS A 802 7.26 -23.21 25.53
C HIS A 802 6.48 -24.46 25.16
N GLN A 803 7.19 -25.57 25.00
CA GLN A 803 6.64 -26.86 24.61
C GLN A 803 6.13 -27.70 25.79
N GLY A 804 5.27 -28.66 25.47
CA GLY A 804 4.80 -29.75 26.32
C GLY A 804 5.30 -31.09 25.77
N GLU A 805 4.60 -32.17 26.04
CA GLU A 805 5.03 -33.52 25.72
C GLU A 805 4.87 -33.91 24.23
N SER A 806 3.96 -33.28 23.49
CA SER A 806 3.42 -33.84 22.24
C SER A 806 4.38 -33.85 21.05
N ASN A 807 5.45 -33.04 21.08
CA ASN A 807 6.51 -33.03 20.06
C ASN A 807 7.80 -33.71 20.54
N THR A 808 7.80 -34.41 21.68
CA THR A 808 9.02 -35.04 22.22
C THR A 808 9.68 -35.97 21.19
N GLY A 809 10.93 -35.67 20.83
CA GLY A 809 11.71 -36.46 19.87
C GLY A 809 11.48 -36.10 18.38
N ASP A 810 10.67 -35.09 18.08
CA ASP A 810 10.43 -34.63 16.71
C ASP A 810 11.62 -33.81 16.19
N ALA A 811 12.51 -34.43 15.41
CA ALA A 811 13.71 -33.80 14.88
C ALA A 811 13.41 -32.62 13.91
N GLU A 812 12.23 -32.59 13.30
CA GLU A 812 11.80 -31.52 12.38
C GLU A 812 11.18 -30.32 13.13
N TRP A 813 11.05 -30.40 14.45
CA TRP A 813 10.44 -29.35 15.26
C TRP A 813 11.10 -27.97 15.08
N PRO A 814 12.45 -27.82 15.02
CA PRO A 814 13.07 -26.51 14.81
C PRO A 814 12.64 -25.85 13.48
N VAL A 815 12.52 -26.64 12.40
CA VAL A 815 12.07 -26.15 11.09
C VAL A 815 10.60 -25.73 11.14
N LYS A 816 9.74 -26.50 11.82
CA LYS A 816 8.33 -26.14 12.02
C LYS A 816 8.18 -24.83 12.78
N VAL A 817 8.99 -24.64 13.82
CA VAL A 817 9.03 -23.39 14.60
C VAL A 817 9.55 -22.22 13.76
N LYS A 818 10.58 -22.42 12.94
CA LYS A 818 11.07 -21.41 12.00
C LYS A 818 9.97 -20.92 11.08
N ASN A 819 9.27 -21.85 10.42
CA ASN A 819 8.17 -21.51 9.50
C ASN A 819 7.05 -20.75 10.21
N LEU A 820 6.72 -21.15 11.45
CA LEU A 820 5.72 -20.45 12.26
C LEU A 820 6.18 -19.04 12.65
N TYR A 821 7.41 -18.90 13.14
CA TYR A 821 7.99 -17.62 13.55
C TYR A 821 8.08 -16.65 12.37
N GLU A 822 8.63 -17.07 11.23
CA GLU A 822 8.73 -16.26 10.02
C GLU A 822 7.36 -15.82 9.51
N ARG A 823 6.33 -16.68 9.65
CA ARG A 823 4.96 -16.31 9.30
C ARG A 823 4.36 -15.29 10.27
N ILE A 824 4.58 -15.44 11.59
CA ILE A 824 4.14 -14.43 12.57
C ILE A 824 4.78 -13.08 12.25
N LEU A 825 6.08 -13.08 11.93
CA LEU A 825 6.79 -11.86 11.54
C LEU A 825 6.19 -11.25 10.27
N ALA A 826 5.93 -12.05 9.24
CA ALA A 826 5.32 -11.58 7.99
C ALA A 826 3.90 -11.04 8.19
N ASP A 827 3.05 -11.76 8.93
CA ASP A 827 1.63 -11.40 9.13
C ASP A 827 1.44 -10.15 10.01
N LEU A 828 2.44 -9.82 10.83
CA LEU A 828 2.47 -8.67 11.74
C LEU A 828 3.41 -7.55 11.29
N ASP A 829 4.09 -7.72 10.15
CA ASP A 829 5.10 -6.80 9.63
C ASP A 829 6.20 -6.46 10.67
N LEU A 830 6.84 -7.52 11.19
CA LEU A 830 7.88 -7.43 12.21
C LEU A 830 9.22 -7.91 11.65
N ARG A 831 10.31 -7.32 12.15
CA ARG A 831 11.68 -7.74 11.83
C ARG A 831 12.21 -8.69 12.89
N ALA A 832 12.93 -9.72 12.45
CA ALA A 832 13.48 -10.73 13.34
C ALA A 832 14.48 -10.12 14.36
N GLU A 833 15.23 -9.08 13.95
CA GLU A 833 16.18 -8.38 14.83
C GLU A 833 15.50 -7.65 16.00
N ASP A 834 14.27 -7.15 15.80
CA ASP A 834 13.51 -6.40 16.81
C ASP A 834 12.65 -7.31 17.70
N VAL A 835 12.33 -8.51 17.21
CA VAL A 835 11.36 -9.43 17.83
C VAL A 835 11.99 -10.83 17.96
N PRO A 836 12.96 -11.02 18.88
CA PRO A 836 13.60 -12.30 19.09
C PRO A 836 12.63 -13.37 19.59
N LEU A 837 12.94 -14.63 19.28
CA LEU A 837 12.20 -15.80 19.76
C LEU A 837 12.90 -16.41 20.98
N LEU A 838 12.24 -16.45 22.13
CA LEU A 838 12.74 -17.12 23.32
C LEU A 838 12.03 -18.47 23.50
N ALA A 839 12.78 -19.57 23.50
CA ALA A 839 12.24 -20.93 23.64
C ALA A 839 12.76 -21.61 24.92
N GLY A 840 11.86 -22.20 25.72
CA GLY A 840 12.22 -22.82 27.00
C GLY A 840 12.55 -24.31 26.86
N GLU A 841 13.57 -24.77 27.58
CA GLU A 841 13.89 -26.19 27.71
C GLU A 841 12.78 -26.96 28.47
N MET A 842 12.70 -28.28 28.22
CA MET A 842 11.82 -29.16 29.00
C MET A 842 12.36 -29.39 30.40
N LEU A 843 11.49 -29.85 31.31
CA LEU A 843 11.90 -30.29 32.65
C LEU A 843 13.08 -31.27 32.56
N SER A 844 14.14 -31.02 33.33
CA SER A 844 15.38 -31.80 33.25
C SER A 844 15.18 -33.23 33.77
N ALA A 845 16.00 -34.16 33.26
CA ALA A 845 15.97 -35.56 33.71
C ALA A 845 16.27 -35.69 35.22
N GLU A 846 17.17 -34.85 35.74
CA GLU A 846 17.51 -34.79 37.17
C GLU A 846 16.33 -34.41 38.06
N LYS A 847 15.38 -33.64 37.51
CA LYS A 847 14.15 -33.22 38.18
C LYS A 847 12.94 -34.10 37.81
N GLY A 848 13.19 -35.28 37.23
CA GLY A 848 12.15 -36.27 36.89
C GLY A 848 11.46 -36.04 35.53
N GLY A 849 12.04 -35.22 34.66
CA GLY A 849 11.49 -34.88 33.35
C GLY A 849 11.46 -36.06 32.37
N LYS A 850 10.25 -36.49 31.99
CA LYS A 850 10.04 -37.57 31.00
C LYS A 850 10.37 -37.14 29.57
N CYS A 851 10.27 -35.85 29.30
CA CYS A 851 10.51 -35.26 27.98
C CYS A 851 11.86 -34.53 27.90
N ALA A 852 12.78 -34.75 28.84
CA ALA A 852 14.07 -34.07 28.91
C ALA A 852 14.92 -34.25 27.64
N SER A 853 14.73 -35.33 26.89
CA SER A 853 15.40 -35.56 25.61
C SER A 853 15.05 -34.51 24.54
N MET A 854 13.88 -33.87 24.64
CA MET A 854 13.46 -32.82 23.72
C MET A 854 14.31 -31.54 23.86
N SER A 855 14.88 -31.27 25.03
CA SER A 855 15.76 -30.10 25.21
C SER A 855 16.96 -30.14 24.26
N LYS A 856 17.46 -31.33 23.89
CA LYS A 856 18.52 -31.47 22.87
C LYS A 856 18.10 -30.94 21.50
N ILE A 857 16.83 -31.09 21.13
CA ILE A 857 16.25 -30.60 19.87
C ILE A 857 15.94 -29.10 19.99
N ILE A 858 15.42 -28.65 21.13
CA ILE A 858 15.18 -27.21 21.38
C ILE A 858 16.49 -26.41 21.30
N ASN A 859 17.59 -27.00 21.78
CA ASN A 859 18.92 -26.37 21.78
C ASN A 859 19.52 -26.15 20.38
N THR A 860 18.99 -26.79 19.34
CA THR A 860 19.41 -26.54 17.93
C THR A 860 18.59 -25.45 17.26
N LEU A 861 17.58 -24.87 17.92
CA LEU A 861 16.74 -23.82 17.34
C LEU A 861 17.53 -22.59 16.84
N PRO A 862 18.58 -22.10 17.55
CA PRO A 862 19.40 -21.00 17.07
C PRO A 862 20.17 -21.29 15.76
N GLU A 863 20.34 -22.56 15.38
CA GLU A 863 21.00 -22.95 14.13
C GLU A 863 20.12 -22.66 12.90
N VAL A 864 18.79 -22.67 13.08
CA VAL A 864 17.81 -22.42 12.01
C VAL A 864 17.13 -21.06 12.13
N ILE A 865 17.11 -20.45 13.33
CA ILE A 865 16.61 -19.10 13.59
C ILE A 865 17.71 -18.33 14.36
N PRO A 866 18.55 -17.54 13.67
CA PRO A 866 19.70 -16.87 14.32
C PRO A 866 19.34 -15.90 15.45
N THR A 867 18.11 -15.39 15.48
CA THR A 867 17.57 -14.50 16.53
C THR A 867 16.83 -15.26 17.65
N ALA A 868 16.88 -16.59 17.64
CA ALA A 868 16.30 -17.40 18.70
C ALA A 868 17.28 -17.58 19.87
N HIS A 869 16.72 -17.57 21.09
CA HIS A 869 17.45 -17.76 22.33
C HIS A 869 16.79 -18.86 23.15
N VAL A 870 17.59 -19.80 23.63
CA VAL A 870 17.09 -20.89 24.46
C VAL A 870 17.22 -20.56 25.94
N VAL A 871 16.14 -20.77 26.69
CA VAL A 871 16.02 -20.48 28.11
C VAL A 871 16.14 -21.77 28.90
N SER A 872 17.20 -21.87 29.70
CA SER A 872 17.51 -23.10 30.43
C SER A 872 16.50 -23.42 31.53
N ALA A 873 16.16 -24.71 31.66
CA ALA A 873 15.31 -25.24 32.72
C ALA A 873 16.12 -25.80 33.92
N ASP A 874 17.44 -25.68 33.93
CA ASP A 874 18.30 -26.27 34.95
C ASP A 874 17.94 -25.81 36.37
N GLY A 875 17.69 -26.74 37.30
CA GLY A 875 17.32 -26.40 38.67
C GLY A 875 15.86 -25.93 38.86
N CYS A 876 15.05 -25.84 37.80
CA CYS A 876 13.60 -25.64 37.95
C CYS A 876 12.94 -26.92 38.50
N ASP A 877 12.13 -26.80 39.54
CA ASP A 877 11.50 -27.96 40.16
C ASP A 877 10.35 -28.53 39.33
N GLY A 878 10.31 -29.86 39.26
CA GLY A 878 9.34 -30.63 38.47
C GLY A 878 8.10 -31.02 39.25
N ALA A 879 6.95 -31.00 38.59
CA ALA A 879 5.71 -31.55 39.12
C ALA A 879 5.76 -33.09 39.13
N PRO A 880 4.95 -33.76 39.99
CA PRO A 880 4.95 -35.23 40.09
C PRO A 880 4.60 -35.98 38.79
N ASP A 881 3.98 -35.31 37.82
CA ASP A 881 3.67 -35.91 36.51
C ASP A 881 4.90 -36.11 35.62
N GLY A 882 6.02 -35.45 35.93
CA GLY A 882 7.27 -35.48 35.15
C GLY A 882 7.18 -34.77 33.79
N LEU A 883 6.11 -34.02 33.53
CA LEU A 883 5.88 -33.28 32.28
C LEU A 883 5.94 -31.77 32.50
N HIS A 884 5.49 -31.31 33.66
CA HIS A 884 5.34 -29.89 33.99
C HIS A 884 6.25 -29.46 35.15
N PHE A 885 6.37 -28.15 35.32
CA PHE A 885 7.05 -27.55 36.47
C PHE A 885 6.11 -27.37 37.66
N THR A 886 6.66 -27.31 38.88
CA THR A 886 5.94 -26.81 40.05
C THR A 886 5.67 -25.31 39.92
N ALA A 887 4.87 -24.73 40.83
CA ALA A 887 4.70 -23.28 40.87
C ALA A 887 6.05 -22.57 41.02
N GLU A 888 6.93 -23.05 41.92
CA GLU A 888 8.29 -22.53 42.07
C GLU A 888 9.15 -22.67 40.80
N GLY A 889 9.06 -23.82 40.12
CA GLY A 889 9.73 -24.05 38.84
C GLY A 889 9.30 -23.04 37.77
N TYR A 890 8.00 -22.78 37.61
CA TYR A 890 7.51 -21.76 36.67
C TYR A 890 7.94 -20.34 37.03
N ARG A 891 8.04 -20.00 38.32
CA ARG A 891 8.56 -18.69 38.78
C ARG A 891 10.02 -18.51 38.36
N LEU A 892 10.86 -19.51 38.63
CA LEU A 892 12.27 -19.47 38.28
C LEU A 892 12.45 -19.39 36.76
N LEU A 893 11.70 -20.20 36.03
CA LEU A 893 11.75 -20.23 34.58
C LEU A 893 11.31 -18.90 33.96
N GLY A 894 10.21 -18.31 34.43
CA GLY A 894 9.74 -16.99 33.98
C GLY A 894 10.79 -15.89 34.20
N LYS A 895 11.48 -15.89 35.34
CA LYS A 895 12.60 -14.96 35.58
C LYS A 895 13.74 -15.15 34.58
N ARG A 896 14.03 -16.38 34.18
CA ARG A 896 15.08 -16.67 33.19
C ARG A 896 14.70 -16.21 31.79
N TYR A 897 13.44 -16.35 31.39
CA TYR A 897 12.95 -15.72 30.16
C TYR A 897 13.21 -14.20 30.18
N ALA A 898 12.95 -13.54 31.31
CA ALA A 898 13.19 -12.10 31.42
C ALA A 898 14.68 -11.76 31.36
N GLN A 899 15.53 -12.55 32.03
CA GLN A 899 16.99 -12.40 31.98
C GLN A 899 17.57 -12.59 30.58
N ALA A 900 17.01 -13.51 29.79
CA ALA A 900 17.38 -13.68 28.39
C ALA A 900 16.92 -12.50 27.53
N MET A 901 15.76 -11.90 27.83
CA MET A 901 15.20 -10.78 27.06
C MET A 901 15.87 -9.43 27.36
N LEU A 902 16.21 -9.14 28.62
CA LEU A 902 16.70 -7.82 29.05
C LEU A 902 17.94 -7.31 28.28
N PRO A 903 18.96 -8.14 27.96
CA PRO A 903 20.08 -7.71 27.13
C PRO A 903 19.69 -7.36 25.69
N LEU A 904 18.64 -7.98 25.17
CA LEU A 904 18.15 -7.78 23.80
C LEU A 904 17.40 -6.46 23.64
N LEU A 905 16.84 -5.92 24.73
CA LEU A 905 16.13 -4.63 24.76
C LEU A 905 17.05 -3.40 24.79
N LYS A 906 18.37 -3.57 24.99
CA LYS A 906 19.33 -2.48 25.18
C LYS A 906 20.06 -2.06 23.89
N LYS A 907 19.66 -2.60 22.74
CA LYS A 907 20.25 -2.30 21.43
C LYS A 907 19.50 -1.19 20.72
#